data_AF-A0A2W6ZC37-F1
#
_entry.id   AF-A0A2W6ZC37-F1
#
_cell.length_a   1.000
_cell.length_b   1.000
_cell.length_c   1.000
_cell.angle_alpha   90.00
_cell.angle_beta   90.00
_cell.angle_gamma   90.00
#
_symmetry.space_group_name_H-M   'P 1'
#
loop_
_entity.id
_entity.type
_entity.pdbx_description
1 polymer ?
#
loop_
_entity_poly.entity_id
_entity_poly.type
_entity_poly.pdbx_seq_one_letter_code
_entity_poly.pdbx_strand_id
1 'polypeptide(L)'
;MASIGVILILSVVIRTGWNAAVLLHGLGHTLLIAAVDRNGKALNIDNIAEHQNLLMLARSLMPFQWIGGPWTWGHALPWVHVGDPAAWKLRIKATGGLVLNGVAVAAALAAIQSPEFNLAQHTGLLPFWLSSSMVWSVLASNGMLLACSRTDWAALLTGHADWFYCGNFGFIAERDNISANELLSQQGIERFRTMGHETEVRGEQAGGGLVLACDRAGYIRFVGEKLVNTKRQNLTLHLESAFARKRRQAVRAGYRPLNSCITAAWHYRFGTSGPPSVLETHWHEWCPARVDRIWEQHDGLWSVTEKNINHRITHNGDFEGFKLFNRVVDYETLGLWLERVLHVANKTLGDSPKIAGILDLLICKGNWCSAVRLGYQMAIAQDVSTAFGGRTPARTAPQTAPSRSTLEHWASIFETCFVDFAQTYSERGWSDDKLRRQQLQRRIHDNLSRDSHLSMNGADRLWNLIDETVHAFLHNDPEQASRLFLTQARGSFGLITLSTLTPDQVVLGCLGQPLSTGFDSEDRVSFYASEPASIDAALALRPQAFRIDLNQNSGEVAVLTSTCLRVYSLSDMRNLSADELLDRKILYKKHPHLQPNHPSTEARRDPVAADLRDIPWMLHAIKDDWINPSSLNRQSADYFINILIAKAHHLQDKQALLKKVGLDPSLAKSSHVDILVTGVENSLWVGAQFAKDLASVFPLLTIKTLSSNQVLQSLQYDFDGLGLARQTVVLAISQSGQTFCTRQVMEACDLLVREDVIREVFVLTGEPTSFVGSSMMQSACAGEPFSRRLFNSGGGRRTAEPATASVAALHHTLTELLFCLCRQIQLAFPDQHPLGMTLSSTSLLVLEGMEDHLFLQSVVNIIGADCKRERKPTRLYRQIVAGGRHWGFHVLEHPIAWAIQALYVAITVGWAIPFGHTIPLMQTVWNALIDAFGLNSDWLLIQVLSGALAMADLGIYIFGPWIWTIGLRLAQGRQLLARAGKRTLVIGETPWVHQILSNFVSKLFSLSYGVTSLEVQAANPQDDLVHSYAHRIVRGTLLFLGIPDGRCSEQQRSEETAALMAGRQAHGIQHLKTGPEILLVGSNPSIGTKGFAEGIVLPSPVHKACEEFGTDRQGDKIMESLRESRFGSFRRLLASYIFFWSMAQTVASLPLLKYEFWKSQSRTKVMTTAAPVSAAKLDRPERDEVSVLHLPVYANRDQS
;
A
#
# COMPACT_ATOMS: atom_id res chain seq x y z
N MET A 1 43.73 37.37 37.43
CA MET A 1 43.95 38.15 36.20
C MET A 1 44.53 37.29 35.07
N ALA A 2 45.82 36.90 35.10
CA ALA A 2 46.48 36.18 34.00
C ALA A 2 45.72 34.94 33.48
N SER A 3 45.24 34.07 34.37
CA SER A 3 44.51 32.85 33.99
C SER A 3 43.20 33.11 33.24
N ILE A 4 42.51 34.22 33.54
CA ILE A 4 41.29 34.63 32.83
C ILE A 4 41.64 35.09 31.42
N GLY A 5 42.73 35.84 31.27
CA GLY A 5 43.24 36.25 29.95
C GLY A 5 43.57 35.05 29.05
N VAL A 6 44.25 34.03 29.59
CA VAL A 6 44.56 32.79 28.86
C VAL A 6 43.29 32.05 28.44
N ILE A 7 42.28 31.92 29.32
CA ILE A 7 41.00 31.28 28.99
C ILE A 7 40.24 32.04 27.89
N LEU A 8 40.24 33.39 27.93
CA LEU A 8 39.62 34.21 26.88
C LEU A 8 40.34 34.05 25.54
N ILE A 9 41.67 34.00 25.53
CA ILE A 9 42.47 33.75 24.32
C ILE A 9 42.19 32.35 23.76
N LEU A 10 42.21 31.31 24.60
CA LEU A 10 41.89 29.94 24.18
C LEU A 10 40.46 29.81 23.64
N SER A 11 39.48 30.48 24.26
CA SER A 11 38.12 30.58 23.74
C SER A 11 38.09 31.18 22.32
N VAL A 12 38.81 32.28 22.08
CA VAL A 12 38.90 32.90 20.74
C VAL A 12 39.57 31.94 19.75
N VAL A 13 40.65 31.24 20.13
CA VAL A 13 41.34 30.27 19.26
C VAL A 13 40.41 29.11 18.86
N ILE A 14 39.67 28.53 19.82
CA ILE A 14 38.69 27.46 19.58
C ILE A 14 37.57 27.94 18.65
N ARG A 15 37.02 29.13 18.91
CA ARG A 15 35.97 29.75 18.06
C ARG A 15 36.48 30.06 16.66
N THR A 16 37.74 30.47 16.52
CA THR A 16 38.37 30.73 15.24
C THR A 16 38.51 29.44 14.44
N GLY A 17 38.98 28.35 15.06
CA GLY A 17 39.05 27.04 14.42
C GLY A 17 37.68 26.47 14.03
N TRP A 18 36.66 26.68 14.85
CA TRP A 18 35.29 26.25 14.55
C TRP A 18 34.69 26.99 13.34
N ASN A 19 34.73 28.33 13.35
CA ASN A 19 34.22 29.12 12.24
C ASN A 19 35.04 28.89 10.95
N ALA A 20 36.36 28.71 11.06
CA ALA A 20 37.19 28.34 9.92
C ALA A 20 36.82 26.96 9.34
N ALA A 21 36.52 25.96 10.20
CA ALA A 21 36.07 24.64 9.74
C ALA A 21 34.73 24.70 8.99
N VAL A 22 33.77 25.52 9.46
CA VAL A 22 32.47 25.72 8.79
C VAL A 22 32.65 26.41 7.43
N LEU A 23 33.45 27.49 7.37
CA LEU A 23 33.74 28.19 6.10
C LEU A 23 34.48 27.29 5.10
N LEU A 24 35.36 26.42 5.58
CA LEU A 24 36.07 25.43 4.76
C LEU A 24 35.12 24.35 4.22
N HIS A 25 34.12 23.93 5.01
CA HIS A 25 33.10 22.96 4.62
C HIS A 25 32.18 23.53 3.54
N GLY A 26 31.64 24.72 3.77
CA GLY A 26 30.83 25.47 2.81
C GLY A 26 31.59 25.78 1.52
N LEU A 27 32.87 26.17 1.61
CA LEU A 27 33.76 26.34 0.45
C LEU A 27 33.92 25.03 -0.35
N GLY A 28 34.06 23.88 0.31
CA GLY A 28 34.22 22.58 -0.33
C GLY A 28 32.99 22.19 -1.15
N HIS A 29 31.80 22.34 -0.58
CA HIS A 29 30.55 22.16 -1.33
C HIS A 29 30.44 23.15 -2.49
N THR A 30 30.74 24.43 -2.24
CA THR A 30 30.64 25.53 -3.22
C THR A 30 31.57 25.32 -4.42
N LEU A 31 32.81 24.86 -4.20
CA LEU A 31 33.76 24.49 -5.25
C LEU A 31 33.28 23.30 -6.09
N LEU A 32 32.79 22.23 -5.46
CA LEU A 32 32.27 21.09 -6.21
C LEU A 32 30.95 21.40 -6.92
N ILE A 33 30.08 22.25 -6.37
CA ILE A 33 28.90 22.75 -7.08
C ILE A 33 29.35 23.53 -8.33
N ALA A 34 30.30 24.47 -8.19
CA ALA A 34 30.80 25.24 -9.32
C ALA A 34 31.41 24.36 -10.42
N ALA A 35 32.20 23.34 -10.05
CA ALA A 35 32.85 22.42 -10.98
C ALA A 35 31.89 21.41 -11.63
N VAL A 36 31.06 20.72 -10.84
CA VAL A 36 30.18 19.63 -11.29
C VAL A 36 28.94 20.14 -12.04
N ASP A 37 28.46 21.33 -11.68
CA ASP A 37 27.32 21.97 -12.36
C ASP A 37 27.75 23.01 -13.40
N ARG A 38 29.07 23.25 -13.54
CA ARG A 38 29.68 24.28 -14.42
C ARG A 38 29.09 25.68 -14.19
N ASN A 39 28.79 26.01 -12.94
CA ASN A 39 28.15 27.26 -12.56
C ASN A 39 29.06 28.10 -11.65
N GLY A 40 29.87 28.98 -12.25
CA GLY A 40 30.76 29.87 -11.51
C GLY A 40 30.05 30.79 -10.50
N LYS A 41 28.75 31.07 -10.67
CA LYS A 41 27.95 31.87 -9.72
C LYS A 41 27.72 31.18 -8.37
N ALA A 42 28.02 29.88 -8.27
CA ALA A 42 28.00 29.18 -6.98
C ALA A 42 29.08 29.72 -6.03
N LEU A 43 30.23 30.17 -6.56
CA LEU A 43 31.35 30.78 -5.81
C LEU A 43 31.00 32.20 -5.35
N ASN A 44 30.08 32.30 -4.40
CA ASN A 44 29.73 33.55 -3.70
C ASN A 44 29.88 33.37 -2.18
N ILE A 45 30.00 34.49 -1.47
CA ILE A 45 30.33 34.47 -0.04
C ILE A 45 29.20 33.91 0.82
N ASP A 46 27.94 34.04 0.38
CA ASP A 46 26.78 33.50 1.09
C ASP A 46 26.78 31.96 1.06
N ASN A 47 27.07 31.34 -0.09
CA ASN A 47 27.23 29.89 -0.19
C ASN A 47 28.45 29.37 0.60
N ILE A 48 29.57 30.09 0.57
CA ILE A 48 30.78 29.73 1.34
C ILE A 48 30.52 29.81 2.85
N ALA A 49 29.69 30.76 3.30
CA ALA A 49 29.22 30.89 4.67
C ALA A 49 27.98 30.02 5.00
N GLU A 50 27.56 29.12 4.10
CA GLU A 50 26.37 28.26 4.27
C GLU A 50 25.09 29.04 4.63
N HIS A 51 24.93 30.22 4.03
CA HIS A 51 23.91 31.24 4.29
C HIS A 51 23.82 31.71 5.75
N GLN A 52 24.87 31.50 6.56
CA GLN A 52 25.00 32.14 7.86
C GLN A 52 25.29 33.64 7.69
N ASN A 53 24.68 34.47 8.55
CA ASN A 53 24.94 35.89 8.55
C ASN A 53 26.40 36.17 8.97
N LEU A 54 27.19 36.79 8.10
CA LEU A 54 28.61 37.11 8.34
C LEU A 54 28.82 37.94 9.62
N LEU A 55 27.87 38.79 10.02
CA LEU A 55 27.92 39.54 11.28
C LEU A 55 27.72 38.62 12.50
N MET A 56 26.98 37.52 12.37
CA MET A 56 26.86 36.50 13.42
C MET A 56 28.10 35.62 13.50
N LEU A 57 28.68 35.22 12.36
CA LEU A 57 30.00 34.57 12.29
C LEU A 57 31.11 35.42 12.94
N ALA A 58 31.13 36.73 12.70
CA ALA A 58 32.06 37.64 13.36
C ALA A 58 31.78 37.76 14.87
N ARG A 59 30.51 37.81 15.29
CA ARG A 59 30.13 37.86 16.71
C ARG A 59 30.42 36.55 17.46
N SER A 60 30.35 35.39 16.81
CA SER A 60 30.63 34.09 17.45
C SER A 60 32.10 33.92 17.86
N LEU A 61 33.02 34.72 17.31
CA LEU A 61 34.42 34.80 17.74
C LEU A 61 34.57 35.39 19.15
N MET A 62 33.65 36.26 19.59
CA MET A 62 33.72 36.83 20.93
C MET A 62 33.42 35.78 22.02
N PRO A 63 34.15 35.77 23.14
CA PRO A 63 33.82 34.93 24.30
C PRO A 63 32.36 35.12 24.75
N PHE A 64 31.77 34.06 25.29
CA PHE A 64 30.37 33.98 25.75
C PHE A 64 29.27 34.16 24.70
N GLN A 65 29.58 34.57 23.46
CA GLN A 65 28.62 34.50 22.35
C GLN A 65 28.38 33.05 21.91
N TRP A 66 27.28 32.80 21.21
CA TRP A 66 26.93 31.47 20.71
C TRP A 66 27.79 31.06 19.51
N ILE A 67 28.22 29.78 19.44
CA ILE A 67 29.16 29.29 18.39
C ILE A 67 28.50 28.56 17.22
N GLY A 68 27.19 28.30 17.27
CA GLY A 68 26.50 27.50 16.25
C GLY A 68 26.84 26.00 16.36
N GLY A 69 26.23 25.30 17.32
CA GLY A 69 26.42 23.85 17.51
C GLY A 69 25.27 23.00 16.93
N PRO A 70 25.53 21.78 16.43
CA PRO A 70 24.55 20.96 15.67
C PRO A 70 23.38 20.35 16.50
N TRP A 71 23.14 20.83 17.72
CA TRP A 71 22.19 20.23 18.68
C TRP A 71 21.06 21.18 19.13
N THR A 72 21.00 22.41 18.63
CA THR A 72 20.01 23.42 19.06
C THR A 72 18.74 23.43 18.23
N TRP A 73 17.58 23.38 18.91
CA TRP A 73 16.27 23.60 18.29
C TRP A 73 15.95 25.10 18.25
N GLY A 74 15.62 25.67 17.09
CA GLY A 74 15.00 27.02 16.99
C GLY A 74 15.67 28.05 16.07
N HIS A 75 16.85 27.77 15.50
CA HIS A 75 17.48 28.64 14.49
C HIS A 75 17.56 27.93 13.13
N ALA A 76 17.53 28.70 12.04
CA ALA A 76 17.72 28.16 10.70
C ALA A 76 19.11 27.50 10.60
N LEU A 77 19.13 26.23 10.22
CA LEU A 77 20.38 25.48 10.06
C LEU A 77 21.17 26.06 8.87
N PRO A 78 22.52 26.07 8.92
CA PRO A 78 23.33 26.38 7.74
C PRO A 78 23.00 25.43 6.60
N TRP A 79 23.01 25.96 5.38
CA TRP A 79 22.65 25.23 4.17
C TRP A 79 23.38 25.80 2.95
N VAL A 80 23.68 24.94 1.97
CA VAL A 80 24.24 25.35 0.68
C VAL A 80 23.28 24.92 -0.43
N HIS A 81 23.06 25.77 -1.43
CA HIS A 81 22.11 25.46 -2.50
C HIS A 81 22.66 24.33 -3.39
N VAL A 82 21.95 23.18 -3.40
CA VAL A 82 22.41 21.89 -3.95
C VAL A 82 22.78 21.92 -5.45
N GLY A 83 22.24 22.86 -6.23
CA GLY A 83 22.47 22.94 -7.68
C GLY A 83 21.73 21.84 -8.46
N ASP A 84 22.39 21.20 -9.43
CA ASP A 84 21.81 20.09 -10.22
C ASP A 84 21.62 18.83 -9.34
N PRO A 85 20.37 18.40 -9.03
CA PRO A 85 20.10 17.39 -8.01
C PRO A 85 20.30 15.94 -8.51
N ALA A 86 20.95 15.72 -9.65
CA ALA A 86 21.21 14.37 -10.16
C ALA A 86 22.04 13.54 -9.16
N ALA A 87 21.54 12.38 -8.72
CA ALA A 87 22.10 11.61 -7.60
C ALA A 87 23.63 11.38 -7.63
N TRP A 88 24.24 11.12 -8.80
CA TRP A 88 25.71 10.96 -8.87
C TRP A 88 26.45 12.29 -8.66
N LYS A 89 25.91 13.40 -9.18
CA LYS A 89 26.41 14.76 -8.92
C LYS A 89 26.17 15.16 -7.47
N LEU A 90 25.02 14.79 -6.90
CA LEU A 90 24.69 15.00 -5.49
C LEU A 90 25.72 14.33 -4.59
N ARG A 91 26.06 13.07 -4.87
CA ARG A 91 27.11 12.33 -4.14
C ARG A 91 28.47 13.02 -4.24
N ILE A 92 28.91 13.40 -5.44
CA ILE A 92 30.19 14.12 -5.61
C ILE A 92 30.15 15.47 -4.89
N LYS A 93 29.09 16.26 -5.02
CA LYS A 93 28.99 17.57 -4.35
C LYS A 93 28.87 17.44 -2.82
N ALA A 94 28.28 16.35 -2.33
CA ALA A 94 28.25 16.02 -0.90
C ALA A 94 29.63 15.63 -0.35
N THR A 95 30.56 15.12 -1.18
CA THR A 95 31.96 14.97 -0.73
C THR A 95 32.69 16.31 -0.59
N GLY A 96 32.12 17.45 -1.00
CA GLY A 96 32.80 18.75 -1.08
C GLY A 96 33.38 19.22 0.26
N GLY A 97 32.51 19.50 1.23
CA GLY A 97 32.97 19.86 2.58
C GLY A 97 33.75 18.73 3.24
N LEU A 98 33.25 17.48 3.14
CA LEU A 98 33.92 16.30 3.69
C LEU A 98 35.39 16.15 3.23
N VAL A 99 35.69 16.43 1.97
CA VAL A 99 37.06 16.36 1.43
C VAL A 99 37.91 17.50 1.94
N LEU A 100 37.44 18.76 1.92
CA LEU A 100 38.26 19.88 2.41
C LEU A 100 38.53 19.77 3.91
N ASN A 101 37.52 19.47 4.73
CA ASN A 101 37.72 19.28 6.18
C ASN A 101 38.60 18.06 6.46
N GLY A 102 38.54 17.00 5.63
CA GLY A 102 39.48 15.88 5.67
C GLY A 102 40.92 16.28 5.35
N VAL A 103 41.13 17.12 4.33
CA VAL A 103 42.45 17.69 3.99
C VAL A 103 42.97 18.58 5.11
N ALA A 104 42.12 19.38 5.75
CA ALA A 104 42.51 20.20 6.90
C ALA A 104 42.94 19.37 8.12
N VAL A 105 42.26 18.25 8.40
CA VAL A 105 42.70 17.29 9.44
C VAL A 105 44.04 16.65 9.06
N ALA A 106 44.21 16.21 7.81
CA ALA A 106 45.47 15.62 7.34
C ALA A 106 46.64 16.62 7.39
N ALA A 107 46.41 17.88 7.01
CA ALA A 107 47.39 18.95 7.09
C ALA A 107 47.75 19.30 8.55
N ALA A 108 46.78 19.32 9.47
CA ALA A 108 47.04 19.52 10.89
C ALA A 108 47.88 18.37 11.49
N LEU A 109 47.57 17.12 11.13
CA LEU A 109 48.35 15.94 11.54
C LEU A 109 49.79 15.99 10.98
N ALA A 110 49.95 16.34 9.70
CA ALA A 110 51.28 16.50 9.09
C ALA A 110 52.08 17.66 9.72
N ALA A 111 51.41 18.75 10.09
CA ALA A 111 52.05 19.87 10.79
C ALA A 111 52.56 19.46 12.19
N ILE A 112 51.79 18.67 12.95
CA ILE A 112 52.21 18.10 14.24
C ILE A 112 53.45 17.21 14.08
N GLN A 113 53.56 16.48 12.96
CA GLN A 113 54.69 15.60 12.66
C GLN A 113 55.91 16.34 12.06
N SER A 114 55.82 17.65 11.79
CA SER A 114 56.90 18.39 11.14
C SER A 114 58.10 18.67 12.07
N PRO A 115 59.35 18.65 11.57
CA PRO A 115 60.52 19.04 12.36
C PRO A 115 60.44 20.48 12.90
N GLU A 116 59.80 21.37 12.14
CA GLU A 116 59.66 22.79 12.46
C GLU A 116 58.71 23.03 13.64
N PHE A 117 57.63 22.24 13.77
CA PHE A 117 56.72 22.32 14.92
C PHE A 117 57.40 21.85 16.21
N ASN A 118 58.24 20.81 16.12
CA ASN A 118 59.11 20.37 17.22
C ASN A 118 60.23 21.39 17.52
N LEU A 119 60.75 22.11 16.52
CA LEU A 119 61.75 23.17 16.74
C LEU A 119 61.14 24.44 17.37
N ALA A 120 59.89 24.76 17.04
CA ALA A 120 59.12 25.85 17.67
C ALA A 120 58.86 25.60 19.16
N GLN A 121 58.80 24.33 19.58
CA GLN A 121 58.72 23.91 20.98
C GLN A 121 59.97 24.30 21.79
N HIS A 122 61.12 24.53 21.12
CA HIS A 122 62.41 24.87 21.75
C HIS A 122 62.85 26.34 21.59
N THR A 123 62.30 27.10 20.62
CA THR A 123 62.82 28.42 20.24
C THR A 123 62.05 29.64 20.77
N GLY A 124 60.91 29.44 21.44
CA GLY A 124 60.28 30.44 22.32
C GLY A 124 59.69 31.71 21.68
N LEU A 125 59.71 31.85 20.35
CA LEU A 125 59.23 33.04 19.63
C LEU A 125 57.70 33.25 19.62
N LEU A 126 56.94 32.23 20.03
CA LEU A 126 55.53 32.31 20.38
C LEU A 126 55.28 31.44 21.62
N PRO A 127 54.28 31.75 22.47
CA PRO A 127 53.93 30.87 23.57
C PRO A 127 53.47 29.50 23.02
N PHE A 128 54.21 28.43 23.33
CA PHE A 128 53.96 27.08 22.80
C PHE A 128 52.52 26.60 22.98
N TRP A 129 51.88 26.97 24.11
CA TRP A 129 50.48 26.65 24.37
C TRP A 129 49.52 27.27 23.33
N LEU A 130 49.86 28.41 22.74
CA LEU A 130 49.02 29.11 21.77
C LEU A 130 49.10 28.46 20.38
N SER A 131 50.32 28.18 19.89
CA SER A 131 50.51 27.48 18.61
C SER A 131 49.97 26.06 18.65
N SER A 132 50.23 25.32 19.74
CA SER A 132 49.67 23.99 19.97
C SER A 132 48.14 24.02 20.02
N SER A 133 47.54 24.94 20.79
CA SER A 133 46.07 25.06 20.86
C SER A 133 45.43 25.44 19.54
N MET A 134 46.12 26.19 18.67
CA MET A 134 45.58 26.53 17.34
C MET A 134 45.53 25.30 16.42
N VAL A 135 46.56 24.45 16.44
CA VAL A 135 46.58 23.20 15.66
C VAL A 135 45.57 22.19 16.22
N TRP A 136 45.49 22.02 17.54
CA TRP A 136 44.46 21.18 18.18
C TRP A 136 43.04 21.69 17.93
N SER A 137 42.84 23.01 17.92
CA SER A 137 41.55 23.62 17.57
C SER A 137 41.14 23.31 16.14
N VAL A 138 42.06 23.40 15.17
CA VAL A 138 41.78 23.04 13.76
C VAL A 138 41.45 21.55 13.65
N LEU A 139 42.23 20.68 14.28
CA LEU A 139 42.02 19.22 14.22
C LEU A 139 40.69 18.80 14.88
N ALA A 140 40.40 19.30 16.08
CA ALA A 140 39.16 19.01 16.80
C ALA A 140 37.93 19.58 16.08
N SER A 141 37.99 20.82 15.58
CA SER A 141 36.86 21.45 14.90
C SER A 141 36.52 20.75 13.59
N ASN A 142 37.53 20.47 12.75
CA ASN A 142 37.29 19.79 11.47
C ASN A 142 36.90 18.32 11.67
N GLY A 143 37.52 17.60 12.61
CA GLY A 143 37.15 16.22 12.95
C GLY A 143 35.73 16.12 13.52
N MET A 144 35.33 17.06 14.38
CA MET A 144 33.98 17.11 14.93
C MET A 144 32.95 17.51 13.87
N LEU A 145 33.28 18.42 12.94
CA LEU A 145 32.40 18.76 11.83
C LEU A 145 32.21 17.54 10.91
N LEU A 146 33.28 16.87 10.50
CA LEU A 146 33.22 15.61 9.72
C LEU A 146 32.32 14.55 10.36
N ALA A 147 32.37 14.39 11.68
CA ALA A 147 31.49 13.47 12.41
C ALA A 147 30.03 13.97 12.51
N CYS A 148 29.81 15.28 12.46
CA CYS A 148 28.50 15.92 12.60
C CYS A 148 27.79 16.22 11.26
N SER A 149 28.48 16.20 10.12
CA SER A 149 27.96 16.39 8.75
C SER A 149 27.07 15.22 8.27
N ARG A 150 26.11 14.82 9.11
CA ARG A 150 25.14 13.74 8.89
C ARG A 150 24.34 13.93 7.59
N THR A 151 24.09 15.18 7.19
CA THR A 151 23.41 15.52 5.94
C THR A 151 24.25 15.21 4.71
N ASP A 152 25.56 15.43 4.78
CA ASP A 152 26.48 15.17 3.66
C ASP A 152 26.82 13.69 3.56
N TRP A 153 27.04 13.02 4.69
CA TRP A 153 27.12 11.57 4.74
C TRP A 153 25.81 10.92 4.26
N ALA A 154 24.64 11.46 4.63
CA ALA A 154 23.37 10.98 4.10
C ALA A 154 23.22 11.28 2.59
N ALA A 155 23.59 12.46 2.09
CA ALA A 155 23.52 12.77 0.65
C ALA A 155 24.50 11.93 -0.18
N LEU A 156 25.67 11.60 0.37
CA LEU A 156 26.67 10.70 -0.19
C LEU A 156 26.19 9.23 -0.23
N LEU A 157 25.51 8.77 0.83
CA LEU A 157 25.07 7.38 0.96
C LEU A 157 23.68 7.11 0.35
N THR A 158 22.66 7.93 0.67
CA THR A 158 21.24 7.61 0.45
C THR A 158 20.69 8.15 -0.87
N GLY A 159 20.82 9.46 -1.13
CA GLY A 159 20.34 10.08 -2.37
C GLY A 159 18.82 10.02 -2.62
N HIS A 160 17.98 10.25 -1.58
CA HIS A 160 16.49 10.46 -1.56
C HIS A 160 15.64 9.33 -0.90
N ALA A 161 14.30 9.51 -0.74
CA ALA A 161 13.42 8.92 0.33
C ALA A 161 12.23 7.99 -0.12
N ASP A 162 11.06 7.92 0.60
CA ASP A 162 10.28 6.69 0.96
C ASP A 162 8.71 6.58 0.59
N TRP A 163 8.19 5.51 -0.13
CA TRP A 163 6.84 4.92 -0.67
C TRP A 163 6.21 4.97 -2.14
N PHE A 164 5.64 3.88 -2.68
CA PHE A 164 4.50 3.88 -3.67
C PHE A 164 3.58 2.66 -3.39
N TYR A 165 2.49 2.45 -4.14
CA TYR A 165 1.75 1.18 -4.42
C TYR A 165 0.91 1.33 -5.72
N CYS A 166 0.23 0.27 -6.21
CA CYS A 166 0.00 0.01 -7.65
C CYS A 166 -1.44 0.06 -8.25
N GLY A 167 -1.51 0.22 -9.58
CA GLY A 167 -2.74 0.41 -10.39
C GLY A 167 -2.53 1.30 -11.63
N ASN A 168 -3.47 1.28 -12.59
CA ASN A 168 -3.55 2.27 -13.69
C ASN A 168 -4.09 3.60 -13.14
N PHE A 169 -3.51 4.73 -13.55
CA PHE A 169 -4.16 6.03 -13.43
C PHE A 169 -3.48 7.09 -14.30
N GLY A 170 -4.19 8.18 -14.57
CA GLY A 170 -3.65 9.30 -15.32
C GLY A 170 -4.71 10.35 -15.60
N PHE A 171 -4.36 11.30 -16.46
CA PHE A 171 -5.26 12.36 -16.85
C PHE A 171 -4.98 12.87 -18.27
N ILE A 172 -6.01 13.47 -18.85
CA ILE A 172 -5.93 14.27 -20.06
C ILE A 172 -6.56 15.64 -19.79
N ALA A 173 -5.80 16.71 -20.04
CA ALA A 173 -6.23 18.09 -19.81
C ALA A 173 -6.07 18.92 -21.07
N GLU A 174 -6.91 19.94 -21.25
CA GLU A 174 -6.63 21.00 -22.21
C GLU A 174 -5.35 21.76 -21.82
N ARG A 175 -4.69 22.36 -22.81
CA ARG A 175 -3.44 23.09 -22.57
C ARG A 175 -3.69 24.45 -21.95
N ASP A 176 -3.19 24.64 -20.73
CA ASP A 176 -3.07 25.94 -20.10
C ASP A 176 -2.12 26.87 -20.87
N ASN A 177 -2.53 28.11 -21.12
CA ASN A 177 -1.72 29.12 -21.80
C ASN A 177 -0.46 29.54 -21.01
N ILE A 178 -0.37 29.17 -19.73
CA ILE A 178 0.64 29.68 -18.79
C ILE A 178 1.93 28.83 -18.78
N SER A 179 1.86 27.51 -19.05
CA SER A 179 3.01 26.60 -18.87
C SER A 179 3.79 26.28 -20.16
N ALA A 180 4.13 27.31 -20.95
CA ALA A 180 4.52 27.16 -22.36
C ALA A 180 5.73 26.24 -22.68
N ASN A 181 6.65 26.02 -21.73
CA ASN A 181 7.94 25.34 -21.95
C ASN A 181 8.12 24.02 -21.17
N GLU A 182 7.19 23.60 -20.32
CA GLU A 182 7.29 22.36 -19.54
C GLU A 182 6.43 21.24 -20.15
N LEU A 183 6.95 20.00 -20.17
CA LEU A 183 6.19 18.84 -20.67
C LEU A 183 5.07 18.38 -19.71
N LEU A 184 5.13 18.81 -18.45
CA LEU A 184 4.14 18.52 -17.41
C LEU A 184 4.19 19.68 -16.40
N SER A 185 3.07 20.36 -16.18
CA SER A 185 2.97 21.50 -15.27
C SER A 185 3.08 21.09 -13.80
N GLN A 186 3.33 22.06 -12.89
CA GLN A 186 3.31 21.81 -11.44
C GLN A 186 1.97 21.22 -10.97
N GLN A 187 0.83 21.74 -11.45
CA GLN A 187 -0.48 21.14 -11.19
C GLN A 187 -0.57 19.69 -11.69
N GLY A 188 0.00 19.38 -12.86
CA GLY A 188 0.09 18.00 -13.36
C GLY A 188 0.94 17.09 -12.47
N ILE A 189 2.02 17.60 -11.87
CA ILE A 189 2.85 16.89 -10.90
C ILE A 189 2.11 16.70 -9.56
N GLU A 190 1.31 17.67 -9.12
CA GLU A 190 0.48 17.56 -7.93
C GLU A 190 -0.67 16.57 -8.11
N ARG A 191 -1.37 16.61 -9.25
CA ARG A 191 -2.37 15.59 -9.66
C ARG A 191 -1.76 14.19 -9.64
N PHE A 192 -0.58 14.01 -10.25
CA PHE A 192 0.18 12.75 -10.22
C PHE A 192 0.53 12.31 -8.79
N ARG A 193 1.01 13.21 -7.93
CA ARG A 193 1.33 12.88 -6.53
C ARG A 193 0.10 12.48 -5.73
N THR A 194 -1.03 13.17 -5.92
CA THR A 194 -2.29 12.87 -5.22
C THR A 194 -2.87 11.53 -5.67
N MET A 195 -3.08 11.34 -6.98
CA MET A 195 -3.60 10.06 -7.51
C MET A 195 -2.64 8.90 -7.24
N GLY A 196 -1.33 9.16 -7.33
CA GLY A 196 -0.30 8.20 -7.00
C GLY A 196 -0.34 7.78 -5.54
N HIS A 197 -0.47 8.74 -4.62
CA HIS A 197 -0.57 8.50 -3.18
C HIS A 197 -1.83 7.73 -2.75
N GLU A 198 -2.89 7.76 -3.53
CA GLU A 198 -4.08 6.94 -3.25
C GLU A 198 -4.04 5.58 -3.94
N THR A 199 -3.33 5.50 -5.07
CA THR A 199 -2.95 4.23 -5.69
C THR A 199 -1.94 3.49 -4.79
N GLU A 200 -1.28 4.19 -3.85
CA GLU A 200 -0.51 3.66 -2.71
C GLU A 200 -1.29 2.77 -1.69
N VAL A 201 -2.32 2.02 -2.08
CA VAL A 201 -3.00 1.09 -1.16
C VAL A 201 -2.87 -0.39 -1.59
N ARG A 202 -2.50 -0.72 -2.83
CA ARG A 202 -2.79 -2.06 -3.42
C ARG A 202 -1.61 -3.06 -3.65
N GLY A 203 -0.34 -2.62 -3.63
CA GLY A 203 0.98 -3.34 -3.55
C GLY A 203 2.09 -2.60 -4.33
N GLU A 204 3.43 -2.66 -4.10
CA GLU A 204 4.38 -1.62 -4.62
C GLU A 204 5.69 -1.99 -5.36
N GLN A 205 5.69 -3.00 -6.22
CA GLN A 205 6.94 -3.61 -6.69
C GLN A 205 7.75 -2.75 -7.68
N ALA A 206 7.10 -2.15 -8.66
CA ALA A 206 7.71 -1.40 -9.75
C ALA A 206 6.70 -0.43 -10.39
N GLY A 207 7.15 0.55 -11.18
CA GLY A 207 6.21 1.41 -11.91
C GLY A 207 6.86 2.30 -12.96
N GLY A 208 6.02 2.88 -13.80
CA GLY A 208 6.43 3.75 -14.90
C GLY A 208 5.43 4.87 -15.14
N GLY A 209 5.94 5.97 -15.68
CA GLY A 209 5.17 7.16 -16.04
C GLY A 209 5.56 7.64 -17.43
N LEU A 210 4.60 8.18 -18.17
CA LEU A 210 4.82 8.80 -19.48
C LEU A 210 3.96 10.05 -19.68
N VAL A 211 4.40 10.86 -20.64
CA VAL A 211 3.66 11.99 -21.21
C VAL A 211 3.92 12.03 -22.71
N LEU A 212 2.94 12.47 -23.50
CA LEU A 212 3.14 12.74 -24.93
C LEU A 212 3.82 14.11 -25.15
N ALA A 213 4.75 14.16 -26.10
CA ALA A 213 5.49 15.36 -26.46
C ALA A 213 5.79 15.38 -27.96
N CYS A 214 6.05 16.57 -28.51
CA CYS A 214 6.48 16.76 -29.88
C CYS A 214 8.02 16.89 -29.90
N ASP A 215 8.71 16.18 -30.82
CA ASP A 215 10.17 16.31 -30.99
C ASP A 215 10.55 17.53 -31.85
N ARG A 216 11.85 17.74 -32.09
CA ARG A 216 12.34 18.88 -32.91
C ARG A 216 11.87 18.86 -34.36
N ALA A 217 11.50 17.69 -34.89
CA ALA A 217 11.07 17.50 -36.27
C ALA A 217 9.54 17.55 -36.42
N GLY A 218 8.79 17.79 -35.34
CA GLY A 218 7.32 17.82 -35.37
C GLY A 218 6.66 16.48 -35.03
N TYR A 219 7.43 15.42 -34.78
CA TYR A 219 6.86 14.09 -34.53
C TYR A 219 6.43 13.90 -33.09
N ILE A 220 5.22 13.38 -32.91
CA ILE A 220 4.69 13.02 -31.59
C ILE A 220 5.38 11.75 -31.08
N ARG A 221 5.95 11.83 -29.88
CA ARG A 221 6.64 10.75 -29.17
C ARG A 221 6.27 10.73 -27.70
N PHE A 222 6.41 9.56 -27.08
CA PHE A 222 6.29 9.43 -25.63
C PHE A 222 7.62 9.74 -24.93
N VAL A 223 7.56 10.59 -23.91
CA VAL A 223 8.64 10.79 -22.94
C VAL A 223 8.22 10.11 -21.65
N GLY A 224 8.98 9.12 -21.18
CA GLY A 224 8.63 8.35 -19.99
C GLY A 224 9.83 7.65 -19.36
N GLU A 225 9.63 7.17 -18.14
CA GLU A 225 10.64 6.51 -17.31
C GLU A 225 10.01 5.34 -16.55
N LYS A 226 10.82 4.31 -16.24
CA LYS A 226 10.40 3.10 -15.51
C LYS A 226 11.40 2.77 -14.41
N LEU A 227 10.95 2.28 -13.26
CA LEU A 227 11.84 1.79 -12.21
C LEU A 227 11.23 0.64 -11.40
N VAL A 228 12.12 -0.21 -10.87
CA VAL A 228 11.82 -1.17 -9.80
C VAL A 228 12.10 -0.49 -8.47
N ASN A 229 11.20 -0.60 -7.50
CA ASN A 229 11.45 0.01 -6.20
C ASN A 229 12.40 -0.82 -5.35
N THR A 230 13.11 -0.15 -4.45
CA THR A 230 13.84 -0.83 -3.38
C THR A 230 12.96 -0.96 -2.14
N LYS A 231 13.28 -1.91 -1.25
CA LYS A 231 12.45 -2.33 -0.10
C LYS A 231 11.98 -1.20 0.86
N ARG A 232 12.53 0.01 0.77
CA ARG A 232 12.28 1.14 1.71
C ARG A 232 12.25 2.52 1.01
N GLN A 233 11.82 2.62 -0.26
CA GLN A 233 11.91 3.86 -1.07
C GLN A 233 10.57 4.36 -1.60
N ASN A 234 10.48 5.63 -2.03
CA ASN A 234 9.29 6.26 -2.63
C ASN A 234 9.27 6.04 -4.10
N LEU A 235 8.64 4.99 -4.59
CA LEU A 235 8.43 4.86 -6.02
C LEU A 235 7.61 6.11 -6.54
N THR A 236 6.89 6.96 -5.74
CA THR A 236 6.43 8.32 -6.21
C THR A 236 7.55 9.33 -6.39
N LEU A 237 8.23 9.70 -5.31
CA LEU A 237 9.19 10.78 -5.28
C LEU A 237 10.43 10.32 -6.05
N HIS A 238 10.70 9.02 -6.14
CA HIS A 238 11.72 8.39 -6.98
C HIS A 238 11.28 8.33 -8.45
N LEU A 239 10.05 7.91 -8.79
CA LEU A 239 9.57 7.96 -10.18
C LEU A 239 9.46 9.38 -10.66
N GLU A 240 9.00 10.32 -9.84
CA GLU A 240 9.00 11.75 -10.16
C GLU A 240 10.42 12.28 -10.25
N SER A 241 11.34 11.91 -9.36
CA SER A 241 12.76 12.32 -9.47
C SER A 241 13.45 11.73 -10.70
N ALA A 242 13.08 10.53 -11.14
CA ALA A 242 13.58 9.89 -12.36
C ALA A 242 12.93 10.51 -13.61
N PHE A 243 11.61 10.58 -13.64
CA PHE A 243 10.81 11.12 -14.73
C PHE A 243 11.06 12.62 -14.92
N ALA A 244 11.18 13.42 -13.86
CA ALA A 244 11.56 14.84 -13.98
C ALA A 244 13.00 15.04 -14.49
N ARG A 245 13.93 14.10 -14.26
CA ARG A 245 15.23 14.10 -14.95
C ARG A 245 15.03 13.80 -16.45
N LYS A 246 14.20 12.81 -16.78
CA LYS A 246 13.89 12.44 -18.17
C LYS A 246 13.17 13.54 -18.96
N ARG A 247 12.16 14.18 -18.38
CA ARG A 247 11.45 15.34 -18.96
C ARG A 247 12.42 16.51 -19.20
N ARG A 248 13.29 16.84 -18.23
CA ARG A 248 14.34 17.86 -18.42
C ARG A 248 15.35 17.50 -19.51
N GLN A 249 15.71 16.23 -19.66
CA GLN A 249 16.56 15.77 -20.77
C GLN A 249 15.85 15.92 -22.13
N ALA A 250 14.57 15.55 -22.22
CA ALA A 250 13.77 15.70 -23.43
C ALA A 250 13.63 17.19 -23.85
N VAL A 251 13.32 18.09 -22.91
CA VAL A 251 13.26 19.55 -23.19
C VAL A 251 14.62 20.08 -23.68
N ARG A 252 15.74 19.66 -23.09
CA ARG A 252 17.10 20.00 -23.60
C ARG A 252 17.37 19.41 -24.98
N ALA A 253 16.86 18.21 -25.25
CA ALA A 253 16.85 17.60 -26.58
C ALA A 253 15.85 18.30 -27.54
N GLY A 254 15.18 19.37 -27.13
CA GLY A 254 14.29 20.21 -27.94
C GLY A 254 12.87 19.67 -28.10
N TYR A 255 12.45 18.73 -27.25
CA TYR A 255 11.06 18.30 -27.19
C TYR A 255 10.19 19.39 -26.57
N ARG A 256 8.97 19.55 -27.09
CA ARG A 256 7.97 20.54 -26.68
C ARG A 256 6.67 19.84 -26.24
N PRO A 257 5.86 20.44 -25.35
CA PRO A 257 4.52 19.93 -25.07
C PRO A 257 3.66 19.98 -26.34
N LEU A 258 2.63 19.12 -26.42
CA LEU A 258 1.65 19.18 -27.51
C LEU A 258 0.87 20.50 -27.45
N ASN A 259 0.32 20.95 -28.58
CA ASN A 259 -0.39 22.22 -28.66
C ASN A 259 -1.85 22.14 -28.19
N SER A 260 -2.49 20.97 -28.31
CA SER A 260 -3.91 20.77 -27.96
C SER A 260 -4.14 20.38 -26.50
N CYS A 261 -3.32 19.48 -25.95
CA CYS A 261 -3.60 18.80 -24.68
C CYS A 261 -2.33 18.38 -23.93
N ILE A 262 -2.51 17.99 -22.66
CA ILE A 262 -1.51 17.27 -21.87
C ILE A 262 -2.10 15.89 -21.54
N THR A 263 -1.57 14.86 -22.21
CA THR A 263 -1.95 13.45 -22.00
C THR A 263 -0.85 12.74 -21.22
N ALA A 264 -1.15 12.35 -19.98
CA ALA A 264 -0.20 11.71 -19.07
C ALA A 264 -0.77 10.42 -18.48
N ALA A 265 0.07 9.39 -18.42
CA ALA A 265 -0.31 8.05 -17.99
C ALA A 265 0.75 7.45 -17.09
N TRP A 266 0.29 6.78 -16.04
CA TRP A 266 1.13 6.05 -15.11
C TRP A 266 0.53 4.69 -14.83
N HIS A 267 1.42 3.76 -14.55
CA HIS A 267 1.04 2.49 -13.97
C HIS A 267 2.12 2.04 -13.03
N TYR A 268 1.69 1.46 -11.92
CA TYR A 268 2.58 0.76 -11.03
C TYR A 268 2.09 -0.69 -10.90
N ARG A 269 3.03 -1.64 -10.77
CA ARG A 269 2.84 -3.10 -10.81
C ARG A 269 2.97 -3.77 -9.43
N PHE A 270 1.99 -4.63 -9.10
CA PHE A 270 1.96 -5.44 -7.87
C PHE A 270 3.03 -6.54 -7.82
N GLY A 271 3.30 -7.04 -6.61
CA GLY A 271 4.08 -8.26 -6.40
C GLY A 271 3.34 -9.50 -6.85
N THR A 272 3.48 -9.86 -8.13
CA THR A 272 3.02 -11.14 -8.69
C THR A 272 4.08 -12.24 -8.51
N SER A 273 3.81 -13.45 -9.01
CA SER A 273 4.67 -14.64 -8.88
C SER A 273 6.07 -14.54 -9.50
N GLY A 274 6.40 -13.44 -10.20
CA GLY A 274 7.71 -13.20 -10.81
C GLY A 274 8.52 -12.08 -10.12
N PRO A 275 9.86 -12.11 -10.19
CA PRO A 275 10.70 -11.04 -9.70
C PRO A 275 10.47 -9.73 -10.49
N PRO A 276 10.62 -8.55 -9.86
CA PRO A 276 10.42 -7.29 -10.55
C PRO A 276 11.60 -6.98 -11.47
N SER A 277 11.32 -6.54 -12.69
CA SER A 277 12.33 -6.01 -13.60
C SER A 277 11.81 -4.77 -14.32
N VAL A 278 12.70 -3.84 -14.66
CA VAL A 278 12.34 -2.60 -15.40
C VAL A 278 11.73 -2.92 -16.77
N LEU A 279 12.13 -4.04 -17.37
CA LEU A 279 11.64 -4.50 -18.67
C LEU A 279 10.20 -5.04 -18.56
N GLU A 280 9.92 -5.81 -17.51
CA GLU A 280 8.59 -6.33 -17.15
C GLU A 280 7.74 -5.32 -16.35
N THR A 281 8.09 -4.03 -16.38
CA THR A 281 7.34 -2.93 -15.75
C THR A 281 6.59 -2.17 -16.82
N HIS A 282 5.34 -1.80 -16.53
CA HIS A 282 4.50 -0.99 -17.42
C HIS A 282 5.05 0.43 -17.61
N TRP A 283 4.63 1.17 -18.61
CA TRP A 283 3.84 0.81 -19.80
C TRP A 283 4.55 -0.24 -20.68
N HIS A 284 3.84 -0.97 -21.54
CA HIS A 284 4.44 -1.88 -22.52
C HIS A 284 4.27 -1.37 -23.96
N GLU A 285 5.26 -1.65 -24.80
CA GLU A 285 5.22 -1.50 -26.27
C GLU A 285 5.80 -2.80 -26.86
N TRP A 286 5.34 -3.23 -28.03
CA TRP A 286 5.94 -4.36 -28.75
C TRP A 286 6.80 -3.83 -29.90
N CYS A 287 6.18 -3.11 -30.83
CA CYS A 287 6.89 -2.45 -31.93
C CYS A 287 7.56 -1.15 -31.45
N PRO A 288 8.84 -0.93 -31.79
CA PRO A 288 9.49 0.34 -31.51
C PRO A 288 8.85 1.47 -32.33
N ALA A 289 9.03 2.71 -31.86
CA ALA A 289 8.59 3.91 -32.57
C ALA A 289 9.18 3.97 -33.99
N ARG A 290 8.32 4.10 -35.00
CA ARG A 290 8.64 4.07 -36.43
C ARG A 290 7.97 5.24 -37.15
N VAL A 291 8.62 5.85 -38.13
CA VAL A 291 7.97 6.83 -39.03
C VAL A 291 7.44 6.07 -40.24
N ASP A 292 6.21 6.39 -40.64
CA ASP A 292 5.53 5.76 -41.78
C ASP A 292 4.50 6.73 -42.38
N ARG A 293 4.02 6.43 -43.59
CA ARG A 293 3.01 7.23 -44.30
C ARG A 293 1.61 6.80 -43.85
N ILE A 294 0.89 7.72 -43.21
CA ILE A 294 -0.48 7.53 -42.71
C ILE A 294 -1.46 8.34 -43.55
N TRP A 295 -2.47 7.65 -44.06
CA TRP A 295 -3.62 8.23 -44.75
C TRP A 295 -4.68 8.68 -43.75
N GLU A 296 -5.11 9.92 -43.86
CA GLU A 296 -6.12 10.54 -43.00
C GLU A 296 -7.14 11.31 -43.82
N GLN A 297 -8.38 11.33 -43.32
CA GLN A 297 -9.47 12.07 -43.92
C GLN A 297 -9.70 13.38 -43.15
N HIS A 298 -9.46 14.51 -43.82
CA HIS A 298 -9.68 15.86 -43.28
C HIS A 298 -10.71 16.58 -44.16
N ASP A 299 -11.78 17.12 -43.57
CA ASP A 299 -12.93 17.72 -44.28
C ASP A 299 -13.54 16.85 -45.39
N GLY A 300 -13.46 15.53 -45.22
CA GLY A 300 -13.93 14.51 -46.16
C GLY A 300 -12.92 14.14 -47.28
N LEU A 301 -11.81 14.86 -47.41
CA LEU A 301 -10.74 14.61 -48.38
C LEU A 301 -9.63 13.76 -47.77
N TRP A 302 -9.10 12.82 -48.57
CA TRP A 302 -7.97 11.98 -48.16
C TRP A 302 -6.64 12.67 -48.41
N SER A 303 -5.77 12.64 -47.41
CA SER A 303 -4.40 13.15 -47.47
C SER A 303 -3.44 12.14 -46.83
N VAL A 304 -2.17 12.17 -47.23
CA VAL A 304 -1.14 11.30 -46.67
C VAL A 304 -0.07 12.13 -45.98
N THR A 305 0.28 11.78 -44.75
CA THR A 305 1.27 12.48 -43.93
C THR A 305 2.24 11.48 -43.31
N GLU A 306 3.52 11.86 -43.19
CA GLU A 306 4.46 11.07 -42.42
C GLU A 306 4.18 11.28 -40.93
N LYS A 307 3.95 10.19 -40.19
CA LYS A 307 3.72 10.22 -38.74
C LYS A 307 4.58 9.18 -38.04
N ASN A 308 5.00 9.52 -36.81
CA ASN A 308 5.60 8.55 -35.91
C ASN A 308 4.49 7.66 -35.32
N ILE A 309 4.52 6.36 -35.60
CA ILE A 309 3.66 5.33 -35.02
C ILE A 309 4.37 4.72 -33.81
N ASN A 310 3.74 4.82 -32.64
CA ASN A 310 4.06 4.04 -31.45
C ASN A 310 2.79 3.89 -30.61
N HIS A 311 2.56 2.67 -30.12
CA HIS A 311 1.43 2.35 -29.25
C HIS A 311 1.95 1.86 -27.92
N ARG A 312 1.30 2.29 -26.83
CA ARG A 312 1.70 1.95 -25.47
C ARG A 312 0.49 1.59 -24.66
N ILE A 313 0.66 0.57 -23.81
CA ILE A 313 -0.39 0.16 -22.90
C ILE A 313 0.04 0.15 -21.44
N THR A 314 -0.95 0.36 -20.57
CA THR A 314 -0.88 -0.11 -19.19
C THR A 314 -2.04 -1.09 -18.97
N HIS A 315 -1.84 -2.08 -18.10
CA HIS A 315 -2.76 -3.20 -17.96
C HIS A 315 -2.75 -3.70 -16.52
N ASN A 316 -3.93 -3.94 -15.98
CA ASN A 316 -4.15 -4.61 -14.71
C ASN A 316 -5.08 -5.81 -14.93
N GLY A 317 -4.83 -6.91 -14.23
CA GLY A 317 -5.49 -8.20 -14.46
C GLY A 317 -4.55 -9.24 -15.10
N ASP A 318 -5.10 -10.39 -15.44
CA ASP A 318 -4.38 -11.54 -15.99
C ASP A 318 -4.86 -11.84 -17.42
N PHE A 319 -3.93 -12.02 -18.37
CA PHE A 319 -4.22 -12.39 -19.75
C PHE A 319 -3.84 -13.86 -20.03
N GLU A 320 -4.85 -14.72 -20.12
CA GLU A 320 -4.66 -16.17 -20.33
C GLU A 320 -4.35 -16.50 -21.80
N GLY A 321 -5.01 -15.84 -22.75
CA GLY A 321 -4.84 -16.10 -24.18
C GLY A 321 -5.78 -15.31 -25.09
N PHE A 322 -5.63 -15.51 -26.40
CA PHE A 322 -6.36 -14.78 -27.44
C PHE A 322 -6.97 -15.73 -28.47
N LYS A 323 -8.21 -15.47 -28.90
CA LYS A 323 -8.88 -16.27 -29.93
C LYS A 323 -8.34 -15.93 -31.32
N LEU A 324 -7.56 -16.84 -31.90
CA LEU A 324 -7.09 -16.81 -33.29
C LEU A 324 -7.55 -18.07 -34.02
N PHE A 325 -7.91 -17.96 -35.30
CA PHE A 325 -8.28 -19.13 -36.12
C PHE A 325 -9.38 -20.00 -35.47
N ASN A 326 -10.36 -19.35 -34.84
CA ASN A 326 -11.43 -19.95 -34.03
C ASN A 326 -10.99 -20.80 -32.81
N ARG A 327 -9.75 -20.67 -32.34
CA ARG A 327 -9.23 -21.36 -31.15
C ARG A 327 -8.58 -20.37 -30.19
N VAL A 328 -8.64 -20.63 -28.88
CA VAL A 328 -7.88 -19.83 -27.90
C VAL A 328 -6.43 -20.28 -27.95
N VAL A 329 -5.52 -19.35 -28.21
CA VAL A 329 -4.07 -19.52 -28.18
C VAL A 329 -3.55 -18.90 -26.88
N ASP A 330 -2.80 -19.65 -26.10
CA ASP A 330 -2.19 -19.18 -24.84
C ASP A 330 -1.18 -18.03 -25.09
N TYR A 331 -0.93 -17.20 -24.07
CA TYR A 331 -0.06 -16.02 -24.23
C TYR A 331 1.41 -16.37 -24.57
N GLU A 332 1.90 -17.59 -24.32
CA GLU A 332 3.28 -17.99 -24.62
C GLU A 332 3.43 -18.32 -26.10
N THR A 333 2.57 -19.19 -26.61
CA THR A 333 2.42 -19.51 -28.04
C THR A 333 2.12 -18.26 -28.86
N LEU A 334 1.22 -17.40 -28.35
CA LEU A 334 0.88 -16.12 -28.98
C LEU A 334 2.10 -15.20 -29.09
N GLY A 335 2.93 -15.15 -28.05
CA GLY A 335 4.18 -14.38 -28.05
C GLY A 335 5.13 -14.83 -29.16
N LEU A 336 5.31 -16.14 -29.36
CA LEU A 336 6.14 -16.67 -30.44
C LEU A 336 5.56 -16.34 -31.83
N TRP A 337 4.24 -16.40 -32.00
CA TRP A 337 3.57 -16.08 -33.26
C TRP A 337 3.69 -14.59 -33.61
N LEU A 338 3.52 -13.70 -32.63
CA LEU A 338 3.72 -12.25 -32.79
C LEU A 338 5.15 -11.91 -33.22
N GLU A 339 6.18 -12.64 -32.76
CA GLU A 339 7.57 -12.44 -33.25
C GLU A 339 7.66 -12.63 -34.77
N ARG A 340 6.95 -13.62 -35.29
CA ARG A 340 6.94 -13.96 -36.73
C ARG A 340 6.14 -12.96 -37.54
N VAL A 341 4.93 -12.61 -37.09
CA VAL A 341 3.97 -11.77 -37.84
C VAL A 341 4.36 -10.29 -37.83
N LEU A 342 4.83 -9.76 -36.70
CA LEU A 342 5.26 -8.36 -36.60
C LEU A 342 6.73 -8.15 -36.97
N HIS A 343 7.51 -9.23 -37.13
CA HIS A 343 8.95 -9.21 -37.36
C HIS A 343 9.76 -8.48 -36.25
N VAL A 344 9.25 -8.50 -35.02
CA VAL A 344 9.88 -7.87 -33.84
C VAL A 344 10.01 -8.92 -32.74
N ALA A 345 11.24 -9.15 -32.26
CA ALA A 345 11.51 -10.16 -31.24
C ALA A 345 10.93 -9.79 -29.86
N ASN A 346 10.35 -10.76 -29.18
CA ASN A 346 9.81 -10.61 -27.84
C ASN A 346 10.96 -10.62 -26.82
N LYS A 347 11.10 -9.50 -26.11
CA LYS A 347 12.14 -9.31 -25.08
C LYS A 347 11.64 -9.66 -23.67
N THR A 348 10.37 -10.04 -23.54
CA THR A 348 9.64 -10.10 -22.26
C THR A 348 8.89 -11.41 -22.04
N LEU A 349 8.91 -11.89 -20.80
CA LEU A 349 8.20 -13.09 -20.37
C LEU A 349 6.73 -12.80 -20.03
N GLY A 350 6.41 -11.63 -19.47
CA GLY A 350 5.07 -11.27 -19.03
C GLY A 350 3.99 -11.31 -20.12
N ASP A 351 2.75 -11.41 -19.69
CA ASP A 351 1.53 -11.49 -20.51
C ASP A 351 1.20 -10.16 -21.21
N SER A 352 1.29 -9.06 -20.46
CA SER A 352 0.93 -7.70 -20.87
C SER A 352 1.68 -7.20 -22.11
N PRO A 353 2.99 -7.46 -22.30
CA PRO A 353 3.67 -7.25 -23.59
C PRO A 353 2.98 -7.88 -24.81
N LYS A 354 2.36 -9.07 -24.69
CA LYS A 354 1.65 -9.70 -25.82
C LYS A 354 0.35 -8.98 -26.15
N ILE A 355 -0.32 -8.39 -25.16
CA ILE A 355 -1.44 -7.46 -25.39
C ILE A 355 -0.97 -6.28 -26.25
N ALA A 356 0.20 -5.70 -25.94
CA ALA A 356 0.79 -4.63 -26.73
C ALA A 356 1.06 -5.06 -28.18
N GLY A 357 1.56 -6.30 -28.37
CA GLY A 357 1.76 -6.89 -29.70
C GLY A 357 0.46 -7.14 -30.48
N ILE A 358 -0.60 -7.63 -29.83
CA ILE A 358 -1.92 -7.74 -30.46
C ILE A 358 -2.45 -6.36 -30.88
N LEU A 359 -2.29 -5.32 -30.06
CA LEU A 359 -2.73 -3.97 -30.42
C LEU A 359 -1.87 -3.36 -31.54
N ASP A 360 -0.56 -3.59 -31.57
CA ASP A 360 0.32 -3.24 -32.70
C ASP A 360 -0.05 -3.98 -34.01
N LEU A 361 -0.71 -5.14 -33.92
CA LEU A 361 -1.25 -5.88 -35.07
C LEU A 361 -2.64 -5.39 -35.48
N LEU A 362 -3.50 -5.04 -34.52
CA LEU A 362 -4.88 -4.63 -34.77
C LEU A 362 -5.00 -3.17 -35.23
N ILE A 363 -4.18 -2.25 -34.72
CA ILE A 363 -4.23 -0.82 -35.08
C ILE A 363 -3.66 -0.63 -36.49
N CYS A 364 -4.54 -0.47 -37.48
CA CYS A 364 -4.18 -0.41 -38.90
C CYS A 364 -4.71 0.83 -39.64
N LYS A 365 -5.56 1.65 -39.02
CA LYS A 365 -6.24 2.76 -39.70
C LYS A 365 -5.25 3.70 -40.39
N GLY A 366 -5.45 3.92 -41.69
CA GLY A 366 -4.61 4.75 -42.53
C GLY A 366 -3.26 4.14 -42.95
N ASN A 367 -2.94 2.89 -42.57
CA ASN A 367 -1.66 2.24 -42.90
C ASN A 367 -1.86 0.94 -43.69
N TRP A 368 -1.62 0.98 -45.01
CA TRP A 368 -1.82 -0.17 -45.90
C TRP A 368 -0.97 -1.38 -45.55
N CYS A 369 0.30 -1.20 -45.17
CA CYS A 369 1.19 -2.33 -44.83
C CYS A 369 0.73 -3.09 -43.57
N SER A 370 0.21 -2.37 -42.57
CA SER A 370 -0.35 -2.96 -41.36
C SER A 370 -1.71 -3.60 -41.64
N ALA A 371 -2.57 -2.95 -42.43
CA ALA A 371 -3.86 -3.50 -42.83
C ALA A 371 -3.73 -4.80 -43.66
N VAL A 372 -2.80 -4.84 -44.63
CA VAL A 372 -2.50 -6.05 -45.43
C VAL A 372 -1.96 -7.18 -44.54
N ARG A 373 -1.10 -6.86 -43.57
CA ARG A 373 -0.60 -7.85 -42.60
C ARG A 373 -1.75 -8.47 -41.81
N LEU A 374 -2.67 -7.67 -41.30
CA LEU A 374 -3.83 -8.15 -40.54
C LEU A 374 -4.78 -8.96 -41.44
N GLY A 375 -5.14 -8.44 -42.62
CA GLY A 375 -5.98 -9.13 -43.60
C GLY A 375 -5.42 -10.49 -44.02
N TYR A 376 -4.10 -10.63 -44.17
CA TYR A 376 -3.47 -11.93 -44.42
C TYR A 376 -3.68 -12.92 -43.27
N GLN A 377 -3.54 -12.48 -42.01
CA GLN A 377 -3.79 -13.34 -40.85
C GLN A 377 -5.27 -13.74 -40.71
N MET A 378 -6.20 -12.90 -41.17
CA MET A 378 -7.65 -13.16 -41.07
C MET A 378 -8.19 -14.02 -42.23
N ALA A 379 -7.65 -13.86 -43.45
CA ALA A 379 -8.21 -14.48 -44.66
C ALA A 379 -7.35 -15.59 -45.31
N ILE A 380 -6.02 -15.56 -45.15
CA ILE A 380 -5.10 -16.48 -45.85
C ILE A 380 -4.48 -17.50 -44.89
N ALA A 381 -4.01 -17.06 -43.72
CA ALA A 381 -3.43 -17.95 -42.72
C ALA A 381 -4.49 -18.89 -42.13
N GLN A 382 -4.17 -20.17 -41.98
CA GLN A 382 -5.12 -21.19 -41.54
C GLN A 382 -5.04 -21.46 -40.05
N ASP A 383 -3.84 -21.33 -39.48
CA ASP A 383 -3.55 -21.54 -38.07
C ASP A 383 -2.25 -20.83 -37.65
N VAL A 384 -1.89 -20.97 -36.37
CA VAL A 384 -0.63 -20.46 -35.84
C VAL A 384 0.59 -21.12 -36.51
N SER A 385 0.50 -22.42 -36.84
CA SER A 385 1.61 -23.20 -37.43
C SER A 385 1.99 -22.74 -38.84
N THR A 386 1.09 -22.05 -39.54
CA THR A 386 1.30 -21.42 -40.84
C THR A 386 2.45 -20.41 -40.83
N ALA A 387 2.75 -19.77 -39.70
CA ALA A 387 3.92 -18.89 -39.53
C ALA A 387 5.24 -19.64 -39.25
N PHE A 388 5.17 -20.95 -38.99
CA PHE A 388 6.27 -21.83 -38.56
C PHE A 388 6.51 -23.01 -39.53
N GLY A 389 6.08 -22.88 -40.80
CA GLY A 389 6.19 -23.91 -41.83
C GLY A 389 5.37 -25.17 -41.55
N GLY A 390 4.20 -25.04 -40.93
CA GLY A 390 3.35 -26.16 -40.54
C GLY A 390 3.83 -26.94 -39.31
N ARG A 391 4.82 -26.39 -38.57
CA ARG A 391 5.40 -27.02 -37.37
C ARG A 391 4.89 -26.36 -36.09
N THR A 392 5.06 -27.06 -34.97
CA THR A 392 4.79 -26.54 -33.63
C THR A 392 5.55 -25.21 -33.41
N PRO A 393 4.90 -24.16 -32.85
CA PRO A 393 5.52 -22.87 -32.59
C PRO A 393 6.80 -22.97 -31.77
N ALA A 394 7.93 -22.55 -32.35
CA ALA A 394 9.23 -22.54 -31.71
C ALA A 394 10.14 -21.48 -32.34
N ARG A 395 11.12 -20.97 -31.57
CA ARG A 395 12.14 -20.04 -32.10
C ARG A 395 13.04 -20.68 -33.17
N THR A 396 13.24 -21.99 -33.12
CA THR A 396 14.02 -22.79 -34.08
C THR A 396 13.24 -23.22 -35.32
N ALA A 397 11.91 -23.08 -35.35
CA ALA A 397 11.08 -23.40 -36.51
C ALA A 397 11.25 -22.34 -37.62
N PRO A 398 11.06 -22.70 -38.91
CA PRO A 398 11.27 -21.78 -40.03
C PRO A 398 10.30 -20.60 -39.99
N GLN A 399 10.75 -19.42 -40.39
CA GLN A 399 9.89 -18.25 -40.56
C GLN A 399 9.18 -18.34 -41.91
N THR A 400 7.86 -18.55 -41.90
CA THR A 400 7.02 -18.61 -43.12
C THR A 400 5.90 -17.58 -43.14
N ALA A 401 5.81 -16.68 -42.15
CA ALA A 401 4.97 -15.49 -42.28
C ALA A 401 5.47 -14.61 -43.44
N PRO A 402 4.57 -13.92 -44.19
CA PRO A 402 4.97 -13.06 -45.30
C PRO A 402 6.07 -12.08 -44.91
N SER A 403 7.11 -11.96 -45.73
CA SER A 403 8.25 -11.09 -45.42
C SER A 403 7.85 -9.61 -45.47
N ARG A 404 8.62 -8.74 -44.80
CA ARG A 404 8.39 -7.30 -44.80
C ARG A 404 8.31 -6.73 -46.23
N SER A 405 9.21 -7.11 -47.13
CA SER A 405 9.20 -6.67 -48.53
C SER A 405 8.01 -7.23 -49.32
N THR A 406 7.52 -8.42 -48.98
CA THR A 406 6.28 -8.98 -49.55
C THR A 406 5.06 -8.16 -49.14
N LEU A 407 4.95 -7.82 -47.85
CA LEU A 407 3.86 -6.98 -47.32
C LEU A 407 3.90 -5.56 -47.90
N GLU A 408 5.08 -4.96 -48.01
CA GLU A 408 5.28 -3.64 -48.64
C GLU A 408 4.95 -3.67 -50.15
N HIS A 409 5.27 -4.76 -50.86
CA HIS A 409 4.86 -4.92 -52.26
C HIS A 409 3.33 -4.96 -52.40
N TRP A 410 2.64 -5.84 -51.68
CA TRP A 410 1.18 -5.91 -51.72
C TRP A 410 0.52 -4.60 -51.29
N ALA A 411 1.01 -3.96 -50.23
CA ALA A 411 0.52 -2.66 -49.77
C ALA A 411 0.64 -1.55 -50.83
N SER A 412 1.70 -1.56 -51.65
CA SER A 412 1.83 -0.57 -52.74
C SER A 412 0.78 -0.76 -53.84
N ILE A 413 0.29 -1.98 -54.08
CA ILE A 413 -0.83 -2.25 -54.99
C ILE A 413 -2.14 -1.69 -54.43
N PHE A 414 -2.43 -1.95 -53.15
CA PHE A 414 -3.59 -1.35 -52.44
C PHE A 414 -3.53 0.17 -52.47
N GLU A 415 -2.38 0.78 -52.13
CA GLU A 415 -2.20 2.22 -52.12
C GLU A 415 -2.38 2.83 -53.52
N THR A 416 -1.81 2.22 -54.56
CA THR A 416 -1.95 2.71 -55.95
C THR A 416 -3.40 2.73 -56.40
N CYS A 417 -4.14 1.64 -56.15
CA CYS A 417 -5.57 1.57 -56.46
C CYS A 417 -6.39 2.58 -55.65
N PHE A 418 -6.03 2.81 -54.38
CA PHE A 418 -6.69 3.78 -53.51
C PHE A 418 -6.44 5.23 -53.95
N VAL A 419 -5.21 5.57 -54.36
CA VAL A 419 -4.86 6.91 -54.86
C VAL A 419 -5.65 7.24 -56.14
N ASP A 420 -5.65 6.33 -57.11
CA ASP A 420 -6.43 6.47 -58.35
C ASP A 420 -7.94 6.61 -58.06
N PHE A 421 -8.47 5.79 -57.15
CA PHE A 421 -9.87 5.86 -56.74
C PHE A 421 -10.22 7.18 -56.03
N ALA A 422 -9.39 7.63 -55.08
CA ALA A 422 -9.60 8.87 -54.33
C ALA A 422 -9.45 10.13 -55.21
N GLN A 423 -8.61 10.08 -56.25
CA GLN A 423 -8.53 11.13 -57.28
C GLN A 423 -9.75 11.10 -58.21
N THR A 424 -10.29 9.92 -58.53
CA THR A 424 -11.53 9.78 -59.33
C THR A 424 -12.75 10.33 -58.60
N TYR A 425 -12.83 10.14 -57.27
CA TYR A 425 -13.99 10.48 -56.45
C TYR A 425 -13.64 11.49 -55.35
N SER A 426 -13.66 12.77 -55.71
CA SER A 426 -13.45 13.92 -54.81
C SER A 426 -14.66 14.26 -53.92
N GLU A 427 -15.76 13.50 -54.04
CA GLU A 427 -16.97 13.64 -53.21
C GLU A 427 -16.68 13.29 -51.75
N ARG A 428 -17.14 14.13 -50.82
CA ARG A 428 -16.97 13.91 -49.37
C ARG A 428 -17.68 12.63 -48.92
N GLY A 429 -16.99 11.78 -48.16
CA GLY A 429 -17.61 10.68 -47.40
C GLY A 429 -17.81 9.35 -48.15
N TRP A 430 -17.23 9.15 -49.33
CA TRP A 430 -17.35 7.87 -50.06
C TRP A 430 -16.87 6.63 -49.29
N SER A 431 -16.03 6.82 -48.26
CA SER A 431 -15.50 5.78 -47.37
C SER A 431 -16.58 4.96 -46.66
N ASP A 432 -17.78 5.52 -46.47
CA ASP A 432 -18.93 4.85 -45.86
C ASP A 432 -19.97 4.36 -46.89
N ASP A 433 -19.82 4.75 -48.15
CA ASP A 433 -20.65 4.23 -49.25
C ASP A 433 -20.23 2.78 -49.58
N LYS A 434 -21.18 1.85 -49.40
CA LYS A 434 -20.99 0.42 -49.68
C LYS A 434 -20.69 0.14 -51.16
N LEU A 435 -21.32 0.88 -52.08
CA LEU A 435 -21.17 0.69 -53.52
C LEU A 435 -19.82 1.27 -54.01
N ARG A 436 -19.37 2.40 -53.46
CA ARG A 436 -18.03 2.94 -53.72
C ARG A 436 -16.93 2.04 -53.18
N ARG A 437 -17.06 1.52 -51.96
CA ARG A 437 -16.13 0.52 -51.39
C ARG A 437 -16.02 -0.71 -52.29
N GLN A 438 -17.13 -1.26 -52.77
CA GLN A 438 -17.12 -2.38 -53.73
C GLN A 438 -16.41 -2.05 -55.06
N GLN A 439 -16.49 -0.81 -55.54
CA GLN A 439 -15.76 -0.38 -56.76
C GLN A 439 -14.24 -0.35 -56.52
N LEU A 440 -13.78 0.16 -55.38
CA LEU A 440 -12.37 0.12 -54.98
C LEU A 440 -11.88 -1.33 -54.82
N GLN A 441 -12.64 -2.18 -54.13
CA GLN A 441 -12.28 -3.59 -53.91
C GLN A 441 -12.14 -4.37 -55.24
N ARG A 442 -12.98 -4.08 -56.26
CA ARG A 442 -12.80 -4.62 -57.62
C ARG A 442 -11.52 -4.16 -58.29
N ARG A 443 -11.21 -2.85 -58.26
CA ARG A 443 -9.92 -2.33 -58.81
C ARG A 443 -8.72 -3.01 -58.16
N ILE A 444 -8.77 -3.22 -56.84
CA ILE A 444 -7.72 -3.92 -56.09
C ILE A 444 -7.62 -5.39 -56.54
N HIS A 445 -8.75 -6.11 -56.63
CA HIS A 445 -8.80 -7.51 -57.08
C HIS A 445 -8.19 -7.70 -58.49
N ASP A 446 -8.53 -6.82 -59.44
CA ASP A 446 -8.05 -6.90 -60.83
C ASP A 446 -6.53 -6.67 -60.98
N ASN A 447 -5.90 -6.08 -59.97
CA ASN A 447 -4.45 -5.91 -59.87
C ASN A 447 -3.79 -7.03 -59.05
N LEU A 448 -4.34 -7.40 -57.88
CA LEU A 448 -3.78 -8.46 -57.03
C LEU A 448 -3.93 -9.87 -57.61
N SER A 449 -4.95 -10.13 -58.44
CA SER A 449 -5.13 -11.43 -59.11
C SER A 449 -3.98 -11.78 -60.07
N ARG A 450 -3.10 -10.83 -60.38
CA ARG A 450 -1.87 -11.00 -61.18
C ARG A 450 -0.65 -11.40 -60.33
N ASP A 451 -0.73 -11.33 -59.00
CA ASP A 451 0.31 -11.79 -58.08
C ASP A 451 0.27 -13.32 -57.97
N SER A 452 1.41 -13.97 -58.23
CA SER A 452 1.53 -15.44 -58.26
C SER A 452 1.46 -16.09 -56.87
N HIS A 453 1.75 -15.37 -55.78
CA HIS A 453 1.69 -15.91 -54.42
C HIS A 453 0.28 -15.83 -53.83
N LEU A 454 -0.49 -14.80 -54.15
CA LEU A 454 -1.86 -14.63 -53.68
C LEU A 454 -2.85 -15.45 -54.50
N SER A 455 -2.73 -15.47 -55.83
CA SER A 455 -3.62 -16.22 -56.74
C SER A 455 -3.68 -17.73 -56.45
N MET A 456 -2.59 -18.33 -55.94
CA MET A 456 -2.55 -19.74 -55.53
C MET A 456 -3.49 -20.11 -54.37
N ASN A 457 -4.03 -19.14 -53.62
CA ASN A 457 -4.91 -19.40 -52.47
C ASN A 457 -6.40 -19.49 -52.82
N GLY A 458 -6.77 -19.29 -54.09
CA GLY A 458 -8.15 -19.31 -54.56
C GLY A 458 -8.86 -17.96 -54.46
N ALA A 459 -9.84 -17.73 -55.34
CA ALA A 459 -10.51 -16.43 -55.51
C ALA A 459 -11.23 -15.96 -54.23
N ASP A 460 -11.93 -16.84 -53.53
CA ASP A 460 -12.70 -16.47 -52.32
C ASP A 460 -11.79 -15.97 -51.19
N ARG A 461 -10.61 -16.59 -51.01
CA ARG A 461 -9.62 -16.15 -50.01
C ARG A 461 -8.99 -14.81 -50.40
N LEU A 462 -8.79 -14.56 -51.69
CA LEU A 462 -8.33 -13.25 -52.18
C LEU A 462 -9.38 -12.16 -51.94
N TRP A 463 -10.67 -12.42 -52.16
CA TRP A 463 -11.75 -11.49 -51.82
C TRP A 463 -11.82 -11.19 -50.33
N ASN A 464 -11.74 -12.22 -49.47
CA ASN A 464 -11.71 -12.03 -48.02
C ASN A 464 -10.48 -11.21 -47.58
N LEU A 465 -9.29 -11.46 -48.17
CA LEU A 465 -8.09 -10.66 -47.91
C LEU A 465 -8.31 -9.18 -48.25
N ILE A 466 -8.96 -8.90 -49.38
CA ILE A 466 -9.25 -7.53 -49.82
C ILE A 466 -10.28 -6.86 -48.90
N ASP A 467 -11.34 -7.57 -48.50
CA ASP A 467 -12.38 -7.02 -47.62
C ASP A 467 -11.82 -6.70 -46.22
N GLU A 468 -11.13 -7.65 -45.60
CA GLU A 468 -10.48 -7.46 -44.29
C GLU A 468 -9.40 -6.37 -44.32
N THR A 469 -8.60 -6.30 -45.39
CA THR A 469 -7.58 -5.26 -45.54
C THR A 469 -8.20 -3.87 -45.69
N VAL A 470 -9.22 -3.72 -46.54
CA VAL A 470 -9.91 -2.43 -46.72
C VAL A 470 -10.66 -2.03 -45.44
N HIS A 471 -11.29 -2.98 -44.76
CA HIS A 471 -11.96 -2.74 -43.48
C HIS A 471 -10.97 -2.27 -42.41
N ALA A 472 -9.85 -2.99 -42.23
CA ALA A 472 -8.81 -2.65 -41.25
C ALA A 472 -8.17 -1.28 -41.53
N PHE A 473 -7.92 -0.95 -42.80
CA PHE A 473 -7.38 0.35 -43.21
C PHE A 473 -8.33 1.52 -42.92
N LEU A 474 -9.65 1.32 -43.06
CA LEU A 474 -10.64 2.39 -42.83
C LEU A 474 -11.02 2.53 -41.34
N HIS A 475 -11.12 1.42 -40.61
CA HIS A 475 -11.87 1.39 -39.34
C HIS A 475 -11.05 0.99 -38.10
N ASN A 476 -9.90 0.31 -38.23
CA ASN A 476 -9.17 -0.18 -37.05
C ASN A 476 -8.24 0.87 -36.42
N ASP A 477 -8.83 1.85 -35.74
CA ASP A 477 -8.13 2.77 -34.83
C ASP A 477 -7.94 2.16 -33.42
N PRO A 478 -7.29 2.85 -32.45
CA PRO A 478 -7.05 2.31 -31.12
C PRO A 478 -8.33 1.93 -30.34
N GLU A 479 -9.49 2.53 -30.63
CA GLU A 479 -10.76 2.14 -30.01
C GLU A 479 -11.25 0.81 -30.59
N GLN A 480 -11.38 0.75 -31.92
CA GLN A 480 -11.85 -0.46 -32.59
C GLN A 480 -10.90 -1.64 -32.33
N ALA A 481 -9.59 -1.41 -32.30
CA ALA A 481 -8.58 -2.40 -31.91
C ALA A 481 -8.75 -2.87 -30.45
N SER A 482 -9.07 -1.97 -29.51
CA SER A 482 -9.32 -2.35 -28.11
C SER A 482 -10.64 -3.13 -27.94
N ARG A 483 -11.67 -2.81 -28.73
CA ARG A 483 -12.94 -3.57 -28.79
C ARG A 483 -12.72 -4.98 -29.37
N LEU A 484 -11.98 -5.08 -30.48
CA LEU A 484 -11.57 -6.37 -31.07
C LEU A 484 -10.68 -7.18 -30.11
N PHE A 485 -9.80 -6.52 -29.35
CA PHE A 485 -9.01 -7.19 -28.32
C PHE A 485 -9.91 -7.80 -27.23
N LEU A 486 -10.72 -7.00 -26.53
CA LEU A 486 -11.52 -7.49 -25.40
C LEU A 486 -12.59 -8.52 -25.77
N THR A 487 -13.10 -8.51 -27.00
CA THR A 487 -14.07 -9.52 -27.47
C THR A 487 -13.43 -10.89 -27.75
N GLN A 488 -12.16 -10.93 -28.15
CA GLN A 488 -11.43 -12.15 -28.50
C GLN A 488 -10.44 -12.62 -27.41
N ALA A 489 -10.09 -11.76 -26.45
CA ALA A 489 -9.19 -12.07 -25.35
C ALA A 489 -9.89 -12.86 -24.24
N ARG A 490 -9.12 -13.71 -23.56
CA ARG A 490 -9.53 -14.49 -22.40
C ARG A 490 -8.67 -14.08 -21.20
N GLY A 491 -9.34 -13.72 -20.10
CA GLY A 491 -8.69 -13.13 -18.93
C GLY A 491 -9.52 -12.00 -18.33
N SER A 492 -8.87 -11.14 -17.55
CA SER A 492 -9.47 -9.94 -16.96
C SER A 492 -8.58 -8.71 -17.23
N PHE A 493 -9.18 -7.58 -17.58
CA PHE A 493 -8.52 -6.46 -18.24
C PHE A 493 -9.00 -5.09 -17.72
N GLY A 494 -8.10 -4.40 -17.03
CA GLY A 494 -8.13 -2.95 -16.84
C GLY A 494 -7.06 -2.37 -17.76
N LEU A 495 -7.40 -2.17 -19.02
CA LEU A 495 -6.50 -1.84 -20.11
C LEU A 495 -6.55 -0.35 -20.44
N ILE A 496 -5.39 0.27 -20.63
CA ILE A 496 -5.27 1.64 -21.12
C ILE A 496 -4.44 1.59 -22.40
N THR A 497 -4.96 2.11 -23.51
CA THR A 497 -4.27 2.18 -24.80
C THR A 497 -4.00 3.63 -25.17
N LEU A 498 -2.72 3.95 -25.35
CA LEU A 498 -2.23 5.26 -25.78
C LEU A 498 -1.56 5.13 -27.16
N SER A 499 -1.80 6.10 -28.04
CA SER A 499 -1.29 6.08 -29.41
C SER A 499 -0.76 7.45 -29.83
N THR A 500 0.38 7.48 -30.52
CA THR A 500 0.88 8.72 -31.15
C THR A 500 0.05 9.16 -32.35
N LEU A 501 -0.82 8.30 -32.89
CA LEU A 501 -1.76 8.64 -33.96
C LEU A 501 -2.99 9.38 -33.45
N THR A 502 -3.37 9.20 -32.19
CA THR A 502 -4.55 9.83 -31.57
C THR A 502 -4.17 10.40 -30.18
N PRO A 503 -3.33 11.45 -30.15
CA PRO A 503 -2.64 11.92 -28.93
C PRO A 503 -3.56 12.64 -27.92
N ASP A 504 -4.73 13.05 -28.38
CA ASP A 504 -5.79 13.83 -27.75
C ASP A 504 -6.91 12.98 -27.14
N GLN A 505 -6.76 11.66 -27.19
CA GLN A 505 -7.65 10.70 -26.55
C GLN A 505 -6.89 9.56 -25.89
N VAL A 506 -7.47 9.00 -24.83
CA VAL A 506 -7.02 7.76 -24.18
C VAL A 506 -8.14 6.74 -24.32
N VAL A 507 -7.81 5.53 -24.78
CA VAL A 507 -8.77 4.43 -24.83
C VAL A 507 -8.64 3.59 -23.56
N LEU A 508 -9.78 3.34 -22.92
CA LEU A 508 -9.95 2.65 -21.67
C LEU A 508 -10.72 1.35 -21.94
N GLY A 509 -10.21 0.21 -21.50
CA GLY A 509 -10.86 -1.09 -21.60
C GLY A 509 -11.10 -1.68 -20.21
N CYS A 510 -12.32 -2.10 -19.94
CA CYS A 510 -12.78 -2.55 -18.63
C CYS A 510 -13.54 -3.88 -18.79
N LEU A 511 -12.97 -5.00 -18.32
CA LEU A 511 -13.61 -6.32 -18.37
C LEU A 511 -13.06 -7.21 -17.24
N GLY A 512 -13.85 -7.51 -16.21
CA GLY A 512 -13.43 -8.27 -15.03
C GLY A 512 -12.43 -7.54 -14.09
N GLN A 513 -12.00 -6.33 -14.45
CA GLN A 513 -11.13 -5.47 -13.64
C GLN A 513 -11.66 -4.04 -13.63
N PRO A 514 -11.57 -3.34 -12.49
CA PRO A 514 -12.19 -2.03 -12.35
C PRO A 514 -11.45 -0.91 -13.06
N LEU A 515 -12.23 0.04 -13.56
CA LEU A 515 -11.76 1.29 -14.13
C LEU A 515 -12.83 2.39 -13.97
N SER A 516 -12.43 3.51 -13.37
CA SER A 516 -13.27 4.70 -13.15
C SER A 516 -12.73 5.88 -13.95
N THR A 517 -13.61 6.82 -14.24
CA THR A 517 -13.31 8.11 -14.89
C THR A 517 -13.86 9.25 -14.06
N GLY A 518 -13.22 10.42 -14.09
CA GLY A 518 -13.68 11.60 -13.36
C GLY A 518 -13.41 12.89 -14.11
N PHE A 519 -14.25 13.89 -13.91
CA PHE A 519 -14.30 15.08 -14.75
C PHE A 519 -14.31 16.34 -13.88
N ASP A 520 -13.41 17.27 -14.17
CA ASP A 520 -13.47 18.65 -13.69
C ASP A 520 -13.70 19.57 -14.88
N SER A 521 -14.91 20.13 -14.96
CA SER A 521 -15.33 21.03 -16.03
C SER A 521 -14.75 22.45 -15.90
N GLU A 522 -14.26 22.85 -14.73
CA GLU A 522 -13.63 24.16 -14.51
C GLU A 522 -12.20 24.14 -15.06
N ASP A 523 -11.42 23.12 -14.67
CA ASP A 523 -10.02 22.92 -15.11
C ASP A 523 -9.90 22.23 -16.49
N ARG A 524 -11.03 21.87 -17.13
CA ARG A 524 -11.11 21.11 -18.39
C ARG A 524 -10.17 19.90 -18.43
N VAL A 525 -10.28 19.07 -17.39
CA VAL A 525 -9.45 17.87 -17.20
C VAL A 525 -10.34 16.67 -16.91
N SER A 526 -9.96 15.57 -17.55
CA SER A 526 -10.52 14.25 -17.29
C SER A 526 -9.46 13.32 -16.72
N PHE A 527 -9.84 12.58 -15.69
CA PHE A 527 -9.03 11.64 -14.95
C PHE A 527 -9.50 10.21 -15.22
N TYR A 528 -8.60 9.25 -15.12
CA TYR A 528 -8.95 7.84 -15.02
C TYR A 528 -8.10 7.14 -13.96
N ALA A 529 -8.64 6.11 -13.33
CA ALA A 529 -7.91 5.24 -12.43
C ALA A 529 -8.60 3.89 -12.24
N SER A 530 -7.84 2.81 -12.06
CA SER A 530 -8.36 1.53 -11.55
C SER A 530 -8.68 1.56 -10.05
N GLU A 531 -8.39 2.69 -9.40
CA GLU A 531 -8.71 2.99 -8.01
C GLU A 531 -9.63 4.24 -7.98
N PRO A 532 -10.95 4.10 -7.73
CA PRO A 532 -11.87 5.24 -7.79
C PRO A 532 -11.49 6.31 -6.78
N ALA A 533 -10.99 5.89 -5.62
CA ALA A 533 -10.62 6.81 -4.57
C ALA A 533 -9.33 7.62 -4.89
N SER A 534 -8.59 7.26 -5.95
CA SER A 534 -7.53 8.13 -6.53
C SER A 534 -8.11 9.28 -7.34
N ILE A 535 -9.29 9.08 -7.96
CA ILE A 535 -10.06 10.14 -8.62
C ILE A 535 -10.75 10.99 -7.56
N ASP A 536 -11.38 10.36 -6.57
CA ASP A 536 -12.05 11.07 -5.46
C ASP A 536 -11.09 12.04 -4.76
N ALA A 537 -9.85 11.63 -4.47
CA ALA A 537 -8.86 12.51 -3.84
C ALA A 537 -8.37 13.66 -4.75
N ALA A 538 -8.39 13.48 -6.08
CA ALA A 538 -8.06 14.54 -7.04
C ALA A 538 -9.21 15.54 -7.23
N LEU A 539 -10.47 15.09 -7.06
CA LEU A 539 -11.68 15.87 -7.30
C LEU A 539 -12.41 16.37 -6.04
N ALA A 540 -12.01 15.90 -4.85
CA ALA A 540 -12.65 16.14 -3.55
C ALA A 540 -13.07 17.60 -3.25
N LEU A 541 -12.27 18.56 -3.72
CA LEU A 541 -12.45 19.99 -3.47
C LEU A 541 -13.15 20.74 -4.62
N ARG A 542 -13.70 20.01 -5.61
CA ARG A 542 -14.33 20.56 -6.82
C ARG A 542 -15.84 20.30 -6.80
N PRO A 543 -16.68 21.27 -6.42
CA PRO A 543 -18.11 21.04 -6.17
C PRO A 543 -18.93 20.60 -7.39
N GLN A 544 -18.45 20.90 -8.61
CA GLN A 544 -19.09 20.54 -9.88
C GLN A 544 -18.49 19.27 -10.52
N ALA A 545 -17.43 18.72 -9.94
CA ALA A 545 -16.81 17.51 -10.45
C ALA A 545 -17.69 16.28 -10.24
N PHE A 546 -17.52 15.27 -11.09
CA PHE A 546 -18.25 14.01 -11.01
C PHE A 546 -17.39 12.82 -11.42
N ARG A 547 -17.79 11.63 -10.96
CA ARG A 547 -17.19 10.33 -11.32
C ARG A 547 -18.18 9.50 -12.13
N ILE A 548 -17.68 8.70 -13.06
CA ILE A 548 -18.41 7.63 -13.76
C ILE A 548 -17.55 6.36 -13.68
N ASP A 549 -18.11 5.30 -13.12
CA ASP A 549 -17.48 3.98 -13.02
C ASP A 549 -17.88 3.13 -14.24
N LEU A 550 -16.92 2.47 -14.91
CA LEU A 550 -17.19 1.63 -16.08
C LEU A 550 -17.67 0.24 -15.65
N ASN A 551 -18.58 -0.35 -16.43
CA ASN A 551 -19.13 -1.67 -16.14
C ASN A 551 -18.14 -2.79 -16.51
N GLN A 552 -17.32 -3.18 -15.54
CA GLN A 552 -16.37 -4.29 -15.69
C GLN A 552 -17.05 -5.64 -15.94
N ASN A 553 -18.30 -5.85 -15.51
CA ASN A 553 -18.96 -7.16 -15.57
C ASN A 553 -19.54 -7.44 -16.96
N SER A 554 -20.16 -6.45 -17.60
CA SER A 554 -20.63 -6.57 -19.00
C SER A 554 -19.52 -6.36 -20.04
N GLY A 555 -18.42 -5.74 -19.62
CA GLY A 555 -17.35 -5.29 -20.49
C GLY A 555 -17.67 -3.96 -21.16
N GLU A 556 -16.80 -2.97 -21.00
CA GLU A 556 -16.94 -1.65 -21.63
C GLU A 556 -15.60 -1.15 -22.20
N VAL A 557 -15.67 -0.47 -23.36
CA VAL A 557 -14.56 0.31 -23.92
C VAL A 557 -14.96 1.76 -23.94
N ALA A 558 -14.17 2.63 -23.31
CA ALA A 558 -14.41 4.05 -23.28
C ALA A 558 -13.30 4.86 -23.96
N VAL A 559 -13.68 5.89 -24.69
CA VAL A 559 -12.77 6.90 -25.26
C VAL A 559 -12.87 8.15 -24.39
N LEU A 560 -11.75 8.55 -23.78
CA LEU A 560 -11.64 9.68 -22.88
C LEU A 560 -10.84 10.81 -23.52
N THR A 561 -11.43 12.00 -23.62
CA THR A 561 -10.74 13.26 -23.95
C THR A 561 -10.74 14.19 -22.74
N SER A 562 -10.19 15.41 -22.85
CA SER A 562 -10.20 16.40 -21.76
C SER A 562 -11.60 16.80 -21.29
N THR A 563 -12.62 16.69 -22.14
CA THR A 563 -13.98 17.20 -21.91
C THR A 563 -15.09 16.21 -22.27
N CYS A 564 -14.78 15.08 -22.89
CA CYS A 564 -15.77 14.12 -23.39
C CYS A 564 -15.45 12.67 -22.97
N LEU A 565 -16.51 11.89 -22.79
CA LEU A 565 -16.48 10.46 -22.57
C LEU A 565 -17.48 9.81 -23.54
N ARG A 566 -17.01 8.85 -24.35
CA ARG A 566 -17.89 7.95 -25.10
C ARG A 566 -17.63 6.52 -24.64
N VAL A 567 -18.69 5.77 -24.35
CA VAL A 567 -18.59 4.39 -23.84
C VAL A 567 -19.33 3.45 -24.78
N TYR A 568 -18.67 2.34 -25.13
CA TYR A 568 -19.20 1.23 -25.90
C TYR A 568 -19.37 0.01 -24.99
N SER A 569 -20.59 -0.51 -24.91
CA SER A 569 -20.90 -1.75 -24.18
C SER A 569 -20.57 -2.97 -25.05
N LEU A 570 -19.76 -3.90 -24.53
CA LEU A 570 -19.42 -5.15 -25.20
C LEU A 570 -20.57 -6.16 -25.15
N SER A 571 -21.42 -6.13 -24.13
CA SER A 571 -22.63 -6.98 -24.06
C SER A 571 -23.70 -6.54 -25.06
N ASP A 572 -23.94 -5.24 -25.15
CA ASP A 572 -25.04 -4.66 -25.93
C ASP A 572 -24.60 -4.35 -27.37
N MET A 573 -23.30 -4.46 -27.66
CA MET A 573 -22.66 -4.19 -28.95
C MET A 573 -22.94 -2.78 -29.52
N ARG A 574 -23.18 -1.79 -28.65
CA ARG A 574 -23.54 -0.40 -29.00
C ARG A 574 -22.80 0.63 -28.14
N ASN A 575 -22.76 1.88 -28.62
CA ASN A 575 -22.46 3.03 -27.76
C ASN A 575 -23.62 3.29 -26.79
N LEU A 576 -23.30 3.70 -25.56
CA LEU A 576 -24.27 4.20 -24.58
C LEU A 576 -24.71 5.62 -24.97
N SER A 577 -25.96 5.95 -24.63
CA SER A 577 -26.52 7.29 -24.82
C SER A 577 -25.96 8.30 -23.82
N ALA A 578 -26.16 9.59 -24.09
CA ALA A 578 -25.80 10.64 -23.15
C ALA A 578 -26.60 10.53 -21.84
N ASP A 579 -27.86 10.11 -21.91
CA ASP A 579 -28.75 9.95 -20.75
C ASP A 579 -28.30 8.77 -19.87
N GLU A 580 -27.95 7.63 -20.48
CA GLU A 580 -27.38 6.46 -19.76
C GLU A 580 -26.07 6.80 -19.04
N LEU A 581 -25.28 7.75 -19.57
CA LEU A 581 -24.07 8.25 -18.92
C LEU A 581 -24.34 9.37 -17.89
N LEU A 582 -25.46 10.09 -18.00
CA LEU A 582 -25.91 11.08 -17.02
C LEU A 582 -26.41 10.41 -15.75
N ASP A 583 -27.18 9.32 -15.87
CA ASP A 583 -27.71 8.55 -14.74
C ASP A 583 -26.60 7.90 -13.90
N ARG A 584 -25.48 7.53 -14.54
CA ARG A 584 -24.29 6.98 -13.88
C ARG A 584 -23.41 8.01 -13.15
N LYS A 585 -23.75 9.31 -13.14
CA LYS A 585 -22.89 10.36 -12.56
C LYS A 585 -22.95 10.42 -11.03
N ILE A 586 -21.85 10.04 -10.40
CA ILE A 586 -21.62 10.24 -8.97
C ILE A 586 -21.15 11.68 -8.76
N LEU A 587 -22.04 12.56 -8.30
CA LEU A 587 -21.77 13.97 -8.01
C LEU A 587 -21.31 14.16 -6.56
N TYR A 588 -20.06 14.58 -6.33
CA TYR A 588 -19.52 14.72 -4.96
C TYR A 588 -20.38 15.64 -4.07
N LYS A 589 -21.00 16.69 -4.63
CA LYS A 589 -21.92 17.59 -3.91
C LYS A 589 -23.17 16.88 -3.36
N LYS A 590 -23.65 15.81 -4.00
CA LYS A 590 -24.82 15.04 -3.54
C LYS A 590 -24.47 13.97 -2.49
N HIS A 591 -23.19 13.62 -2.37
CA HIS A 591 -22.69 12.59 -1.49
C HIS A 591 -21.67 13.18 -0.50
N PRO A 592 -22.09 13.95 0.53
CA PRO A 592 -21.16 14.60 1.46
C PRO A 592 -20.25 13.61 2.23
N HIS A 593 -20.67 12.34 2.34
CA HIS A 593 -19.86 11.23 2.85
C HIS A 593 -18.67 10.82 1.95
N LEU A 594 -18.60 11.32 0.70
CA LEU A 594 -17.45 11.17 -0.18
C LEU A 594 -16.32 12.17 0.08
N GLN A 595 -16.56 13.26 0.83
CA GLN A 595 -15.48 14.21 1.07
C GLN A 595 -14.42 13.54 1.96
N PRO A 596 -13.17 13.38 1.49
CA PRO A 596 -12.12 12.80 2.31
C PRO A 596 -11.90 13.71 3.52
N ASN A 597 -11.89 13.11 4.71
CA ASN A 597 -11.24 13.70 5.88
C ASN A 597 -9.76 13.89 5.51
N HIS A 598 -9.38 15.05 4.97
CA HIS A 598 -8.02 15.29 4.49
C HIS A 598 -7.02 14.97 5.63
N PRO A 599 -6.14 13.96 5.44
CA PRO A 599 -5.18 13.61 6.47
C PRO A 599 -4.24 14.80 6.69
N SER A 600 -4.24 15.30 7.92
CA SER A 600 -3.35 16.37 8.36
C SER A 600 -1.89 16.02 8.05
N THR A 601 -1.01 17.02 8.00
CA THR A 601 0.43 16.79 7.80
C THR A 601 1.05 15.90 8.88
N GLU A 602 0.43 15.77 10.06
CA GLU A 602 0.79 14.73 11.04
C GLU A 602 0.37 13.32 10.61
N ALA A 603 -0.86 13.16 10.10
CA ALA A 603 -1.38 11.87 9.65
C ALA A 603 -0.61 11.30 8.45
N ARG A 604 0.11 12.15 7.69
CA ARG A 604 1.04 11.69 6.63
C ARG A 604 2.37 11.15 7.16
N ARG A 605 2.75 11.44 8.42
CA ARG A 605 4.02 11.00 9.03
C ARG A 605 3.89 9.76 9.90
N ASP A 606 2.79 9.62 10.61
CA ASP A 606 2.45 8.43 11.42
C ASP A 606 0.94 8.15 11.29
N PRO A 607 0.53 7.47 10.20
CA PRO A 607 -0.86 7.08 9.97
C PRO A 607 -1.45 6.23 11.10
N VAL A 608 -0.65 5.40 11.78
CA VAL A 608 -1.12 4.58 12.90
C VAL A 608 -1.46 5.47 14.10
N ALA A 609 -0.63 6.46 14.43
CA ALA A 609 -0.94 7.43 15.48
C ALA A 609 -2.15 8.33 15.14
N ALA A 610 -2.37 8.62 13.85
CA ALA A 610 -3.56 9.34 13.41
C ALA A 610 -4.82 8.48 13.54
N ASP A 611 -4.80 7.26 13.01
CA ASP A 611 -5.89 6.30 13.13
C ASP A 611 -6.26 6.05 14.60
N LEU A 612 -5.26 5.82 15.47
CA LEU A 612 -5.50 5.63 16.92
C LEU A 612 -6.17 6.84 17.57
N ARG A 613 -5.74 8.06 17.23
CA ARG A 613 -6.32 9.32 17.73
C ARG A 613 -7.73 9.59 17.21
N ASP A 614 -8.09 9.07 16.04
CA ASP A 614 -9.43 9.22 15.48
C ASP A 614 -10.46 8.30 16.15
N ILE A 615 -10.03 7.23 16.84
CA ILE A 615 -10.93 6.22 17.46
C ILE A 615 -12.03 6.85 18.34
N PRO A 616 -11.75 7.76 19.29
CA PRO A 616 -12.80 8.31 20.16
C PRO A 616 -13.86 9.13 19.41
N TRP A 617 -13.45 9.88 18.37
CA TRP A 617 -14.37 10.64 17.50
C TRP A 617 -15.21 9.71 16.65
N MET A 618 -14.57 8.73 16.01
CA MET A 618 -15.19 7.81 15.07
C MET A 618 -16.21 6.89 15.74
N LEU A 619 -15.91 6.40 16.95
CA LEU A 619 -16.85 5.59 17.72
C LEU A 619 -18.09 6.42 18.13
N HIS A 620 -17.89 7.67 18.57
CA HIS A 620 -19.01 8.57 18.87
C HIS A 620 -19.88 8.86 17.62
N ALA A 621 -19.25 9.09 16.47
CA ALA A 621 -19.96 9.34 15.21
C ALA A 621 -20.75 8.11 14.70
N ILE A 622 -20.26 6.88 14.96
CA ILE A 622 -21.01 5.65 14.69
C ILE A 622 -22.27 5.62 15.55
N LYS A 623 -22.15 5.83 16.87
CA LYS A 623 -23.30 5.86 17.77
C LYS A 623 -24.36 6.90 17.36
N ASP A 624 -23.94 8.11 17.00
CA ASP A 624 -24.85 9.16 16.51
C ASP A 624 -25.58 8.74 15.21
N ASP A 625 -24.89 8.02 14.30
CA ASP A 625 -25.50 7.46 13.08
C ASP A 625 -26.52 6.36 13.37
N TRP A 626 -26.27 5.49 14.36
CA TRP A 626 -27.21 4.43 14.77
C TRP A 626 -28.42 4.96 15.56
N ILE A 627 -28.28 6.11 16.24
CA ILE A 627 -29.40 6.83 16.87
C ILE A 627 -30.33 7.45 15.82
N ASN A 628 -29.80 7.91 14.68
CA ASN A 628 -30.59 8.55 13.62
C ASN A 628 -31.45 7.53 12.83
N PRO A 629 -32.79 7.61 12.87
CA PRO A 629 -33.66 6.72 12.09
C PRO A 629 -33.48 6.78 10.58
N SER A 630 -32.96 7.89 10.04
CA SER A 630 -32.74 8.06 8.60
C SER A 630 -31.36 7.60 8.12
N SER A 631 -30.48 7.09 8.98
CA SER A 631 -29.14 6.64 8.55
C SER A 631 -29.20 5.39 7.68
N LEU A 632 -28.14 5.19 6.88
CA LEU A 632 -28.00 3.99 6.04
C LEU A 632 -27.91 2.73 6.91
N ASN A 633 -27.16 2.80 8.02
CA ASN A 633 -27.04 1.72 8.98
C ASN A 633 -28.40 1.34 9.58
N ARG A 634 -29.18 2.34 10.02
CA ARG A 634 -30.45 2.08 10.66
C ARG A 634 -31.48 1.52 9.69
N GLN A 635 -31.59 2.08 8.48
CA GLN A 635 -32.46 1.55 7.43
C GLN A 635 -32.10 0.12 7.02
N SER A 636 -30.80 -0.21 6.94
CA SER A 636 -30.34 -1.57 6.64
C SER A 636 -30.58 -2.54 7.81
N ALA A 637 -30.43 -2.08 9.06
CA ALA A 637 -30.77 -2.87 10.25
C ALA A 637 -32.28 -3.14 10.34
N ASP A 638 -33.11 -2.14 10.04
CA ASP A 638 -34.57 -2.26 9.99
C ASP A 638 -35.01 -3.21 8.84
N TYR A 639 -34.24 -3.34 7.75
CA TYR A 639 -34.51 -4.37 6.76
C TYR A 639 -34.06 -5.77 7.23
N PHE A 640 -32.84 -5.90 7.76
CA PHE A 640 -32.30 -7.15 8.30
C PHE A 640 -33.19 -7.75 9.39
N ILE A 641 -33.70 -6.93 10.31
CA ILE A 641 -34.56 -7.40 11.40
C ILE A 641 -35.92 -7.86 10.90
N ASN A 642 -36.50 -7.24 9.87
CA ASN A 642 -37.77 -7.69 9.30
C ASN A 642 -37.66 -9.11 8.71
N ILE A 643 -36.50 -9.48 8.17
CA ILE A 643 -36.21 -10.86 7.73
C ILE A 643 -36.16 -11.80 8.95
N LEU A 644 -35.50 -11.41 10.04
CA LEU A 644 -35.47 -12.21 11.28
C LEU A 644 -36.84 -12.36 11.95
N ILE A 645 -37.67 -11.31 11.97
CA ILE A 645 -39.03 -11.32 12.52
C ILE A 645 -39.92 -12.27 11.72
N ALA A 646 -39.87 -12.21 10.39
CA ALA A 646 -40.61 -13.15 9.53
C ALA A 646 -40.18 -14.62 9.80
N LYS A 647 -38.88 -14.85 9.97
CA LYS A 647 -38.35 -16.18 10.34
C LYS A 647 -38.77 -16.62 11.74
N ALA A 648 -38.83 -15.70 12.70
CA ALA A 648 -39.29 -15.98 14.06
C ALA A 648 -40.75 -16.45 14.09
N HIS A 649 -41.65 -15.77 13.36
CA HIS A 649 -43.04 -16.22 13.19
C HIS A 649 -43.10 -17.62 12.55
N HIS A 650 -42.40 -17.84 11.44
CA HIS A 650 -42.38 -19.14 10.77
C HIS A 650 -41.88 -20.29 11.68
N LEU A 651 -40.85 -20.02 12.51
CA LEU A 651 -40.35 -20.98 13.48
C LEU A 651 -41.37 -21.26 14.60
N GLN A 652 -42.06 -20.23 15.11
CA GLN A 652 -43.13 -20.38 16.10
C GLN A 652 -44.29 -21.21 15.55
N ASP A 653 -44.72 -20.97 14.31
CA ASP A 653 -45.78 -21.75 13.65
C ASP A 653 -45.37 -23.22 13.50
N LYS A 654 -44.13 -23.50 13.07
CA LYS A 654 -43.57 -24.86 12.97
C LYS A 654 -43.49 -25.55 14.34
N GLN A 655 -43.05 -24.84 15.39
CA GLN A 655 -43.04 -25.35 16.76
C GLN A 655 -44.45 -25.66 17.28
N ALA A 656 -45.42 -24.78 17.00
CA ALA A 656 -46.82 -25.00 17.37
C ALA A 656 -47.43 -26.19 16.63
N LEU A 657 -47.08 -26.40 15.36
CA LEU A 657 -47.51 -27.56 14.59
C LEU A 657 -46.91 -28.87 15.13
N LEU A 658 -45.60 -28.93 15.36
CA LEU A 658 -44.94 -30.11 15.95
C LEU A 658 -45.55 -30.47 17.31
N LYS A 659 -45.79 -29.46 18.16
CA LYS A 659 -46.45 -29.63 19.46
C LYS A 659 -47.88 -30.18 19.35
N LYS A 660 -48.65 -29.75 18.33
CA LYS A 660 -50.00 -30.30 18.05
C LYS A 660 -49.97 -31.77 17.61
N VAL A 661 -48.89 -32.20 16.96
CA VAL A 661 -48.70 -33.59 16.48
C VAL A 661 -47.98 -34.46 17.52
N GLY A 662 -47.63 -33.91 18.70
CA GLY A 662 -46.96 -34.64 19.78
C GLY A 662 -45.46 -34.87 19.56
N LEU A 663 -44.85 -34.17 18.60
CA LEU A 663 -43.42 -34.19 18.33
C LEU A 663 -42.69 -33.12 19.13
N ASP A 664 -41.40 -33.34 19.42
CA ASP A 664 -40.56 -32.38 20.13
C ASP A 664 -40.43 -31.07 19.32
N PRO A 665 -40.83 -29.90 19.85
CA PRO A 665 -40.65 -28.60 19.21
C PRO A 665 -39.18 -28.23 18.93
N SER A 666 -38.19 -28.90 19.55
CA SER A 666 -36.77 -28.73 19.23
C SER A 666 -36.46 -29.09 17.76
N LEU A 667 -37.20 -30.04 17.18
CA LEU A 667 -37.13 -30.45 15.77
C LEU A 667 -37.58 -29.35 14.78
N ALA A 668 -38.10 -28.22 15.28
CA ALA A 668 -38.37 -27.08 14.42
C ALA A 668 -37.10 -26.40 13.90
N LYS A 669 -35.97 -26.50 14.62
CA LYS A 669 -34.70 -25.85 14.27
C LYS A 669 -34.27 -26.23 12.86
N SER A 670 -33.78 -25.25 12.11
CA SER A 670 -33.35 -25.46 10.73
C SER A 670 -32.07 -26.28 10.64
N SER A 671 -32.05 -27.22 9.68
CA SER A 671 -30.85 -27.94 9.24
C SER A 671 -29.98 -27.11 8.29
N HIS A 672 -30.52 -26.07 7.67
CA HIS A 672 -29.78 -25.14 6.81
C HIS A 672 -29.16 -23.97 7.60
N VAL A 673 -28.24 -23.25 6.96
CA VAL A 673 -27.63 -22.03 7.51
C VAL A 673 -28.60 -20.88 7.40
N ASP A 674 -28.89 -20.22 8.52
CA ASP A 674 -29.77 -19.06 8.59
C ASP A 674 -29.00 -17.77 8.30
N ILE A 675 -27.78 -17.65 8.82
CA ILE A 675 -26.88 -16.50 8.59
C ILE A 675 -25.47 -17.00 8.28
N LEU A 676 -24.95 -16.62 7.11
CA LEU A 676 -23.55 -16.83 6.73
C LEU A 676 -22.78 -15.51 6.86
N VAL A 677 -21.84 -15.44 7.79
CA VAL A 677 -20.92 -14.30 7.91
C VAL A 677 -19.61 -14.61 7.18
N THR A 678 -19.18 -13.72 6.31
CA THR A 678 -17.95 -13.89 5.52
C THR A 678 -17.10 -12.62 5.43
N GLY A 679 -15.80 -12.82 5.22
CA GLY A 679 -14.80 -11.77 5.08
C GLY A 679 -13.40 -12.37 5.00
N VAL A 680 -12.37 -11.54 5.20
CA VAL A 680 -10.97 -11.98 5.25
C VAL A 680 -10.19 -11.25 6.35
N GLU A 681 -9.17 -11.90 6.92
CA GLU A 681 -8.36 -11.42 8.07
C GLU A 681 -9.22 -10.75 9.15
N ASN A 682 -8.90 -9.51 9.53
CA ASN A 682 -9.55 -8.76 10.60
C ASN A 682 -11.07 -8.65 10.41
N SER A 683 -11.55 -8.52 9.16
CA SER A 683 -12.99 -8.46 8.86
C SER A 683 -13.69 -9.76 9.21
N LEU A 684 -13.05 -10.90 8.92
CA LEU A 684 -13.56 -12.23 9.29
C LEU A 684 -13.49 -12.47 10.80
N TRP A 685 -12.39 -12.09 11.46
CA TRP A 685 -12.20 -12.36 12.88
C TRP A 685 -13.16 -11.57 13.78
N VAL A 686 -13.39 -10.28 13.46
CA VAL A 686 -14.43 -9.49 14.14
C VAL A 686 -15.83 -10.00 13.80
N GLY A 687 -16.09 -10.36 12.53
CA GLY A 687 -17.35 -10.95 12.09
C GLY A 687 -17.67 -12.29 12.76
N ALA A 688 -16.66 -13.14 13.00
CA ALA A 688 -16.80 -14.43 13.66
C ALA A 688 -17.12 -14.28 15.15
N GLN A 689 -16.51 -13.30 15.83
CA GLN A 689 -16.89 -12.97 17.21
C GLN A 689 -18.32 -12.41 17.28
N PHE A 690 -18.73 -11.55 16.35
CA PHE A 690 -20.13 -11.11 16.24
C PHE A 690 -21.09 -12.28 16.01
N ALA A 691 -20.77 -13.21 15.11
CA ALA A 691 -21.56 -14.40 14.86
C ALA A 691 -21.69 -15.31 16.10
N LYS A 692 -20.61 -15.48 16.88
CA LYS A 692 -20.62 -16.21 18.16
C LYS A 692 -21.53 -15.54 19.19
N ASP A 693 -21.45 -14.21 19.32
CA ASP A 693 -22.30 -13.45 20.23
C ASP A 693 -23.78 -13.52 19.80
N LEU A 694 -24.07 -13.38 18.50
CA LEU A 694 -25.41 -13.49 17.93
C LEU A 694 -26.01 -14.90 18.13
N ALA A 695 -25.22 -15.96 17.95
CA ALA A 695 -25.63 -17.35 18.23
C ALA A 695 -25.88 -17.61 19.72
N SER A 696 -25.16 -16.91 20.61
CA SER A 696 -25.36 -17.01 22.06
C SER A 696 -26.66 -16.33 22.51
N VAL A 697 -27.04 -15.22 21.87
CA VAL A 697 -28.31 -14.53 22.12
C VAL A 697 -29.51 -15.25 21.48
N PHE A 698 -29.34 -15.78 20.26
CA PHE A 698 -30.40 -16.43 19.47
C PHE A 698 -30.05 -17.90 19.15
N PRO A 699 -30.10 -18.81 20.14
CA PRO A 699 -29.60 -20.19 20.00
C PRO A 699 -30.39 -21.06 19.01
N LEU A 700 -31.58 -20.66 18.59
CA LEU A 700 -32.32 -21.37 17.54
C LEU A 700 -31.88 -21.00 16.12
N LEU A 701 -31.07 -19.95 15.93
CA LEU A 701 -30.44 -19.66 14.65
C LEU A 701 -29.25 -20.60 14.40
N THR A 702 -29.09 -21.02 13.15
CA THR A 702 -27.92 -21.73 12.64
C THR A 702 -27.01 -20.73 11.91
N ILE A 703 -25.97 -20.27 12.60
CA ILE A 703 -25.05 -19.23 12.10
C ILE A 703 -23.71 -19.86 11.73
N LYS A 704 -23.18 -19.55 10.55
CA LYS A 704 -21.91 -20.09 10.03
C LYS A 704 -20.94 -18.96 9.67
N THR A 705 -19.65 -19.19 9.89
CA THR A 705 -18.58 -18.22 9.60
C THR A 705 -17.54 -18.86 8.68
N LEU A 706 -17.32 -18.31 7.49
CA LEU A 706 -16.35 -18.82 6.52
C LEU A 706 -15.56 -17.68 5.88
N SER A 707 -14.26 -17.90 5.63
CA SER A 707 -13.49 -16.95 4.84
C SER A 707 -14.06 -16.86 3.41
N SER A 708 -13.99 -15.69 2.77
CA SER A 708 -14.55 -15.53 1.42
C SER A 708 -13.93 -16.49 0.39
N ASN A 709 -12.67 -16.90 0.59
CA ASN A 709 -12.02 -17.95 -0.21
C ASN A 709 -12.69 -19.32 -0.06
N GLN A 710 -13.03 -19.72 1.17
CA GLN A 710 -13.74 -20.98 1.42
C GLN A 710 -15.15 -20.94 0.83
N VAL A 711 -15.84 -19.80 0.93
CA VAL A 711 -17.17 -19.64 0.30
C VAL A 711 -17.08 -19.81 -1.21
N LEU A 712 -16.13 -19.17 -1.90
CA LEU A 712 -15.93 -19.35 -3.35
C LEU A 712 -15.56 -20.79 -3.72
N GLN A 713 -14.67 -21.43 -2.95
CA GLN A 713 -14.28 -22.82 -3.19
C GLN A 713 -15.47 -23.77 -3.05
N SER A 714 -16.29 -23.61 -2.01
CA SER A 714 -17.49 -24.43 -1.83
C SER A 714 -18.57 -24.09 -2.86
N LEU A 715 -18.80 -22.83 -3.24
CA LEU A 715 -19.70 -22.47 -4.33
C LEU A 715 -19.32 -23.17 -5.67
N GLN A 716 -18.03 -23.45 -5.88
CA GLN A 716 -17.56 -24.14 -7.09
C GLN A 716 -17.55 -25.68 -6.98
N TYR A 717 -17.22 -26.25 -5.82
CA TYR A 717 -16.92 -27.69 -5.69
C TYR A 717 -17.77 -28.44 -4.65
N ASP A 718 -18.44 -27.74 -3.73
CA ASP A 718 -19.17 -28.30 -2.59
C ASP A 718 -20.29 -27.35 -2.15
N PHE A 719 -21.25 -27.11 -3.05
CA PHE A 719 -22.36 -26.18 -2.80
C PHE A 719 -23.23 -26.68 -1.62
N ASP A 720 -23.39 -27.99 -1.52
CA ASP A 720 -24.14 -28.64 -0.44
C ASP A 720 -23.49 -28.48 0.93
N GLY A 721 -22.16 -28.58 1.01
CA GLY A 721 -21.40 -28.34 2.24
C GLY A 721 -21.49 -26.91 2.76
N LEU A 722 -21.98 -25.93 1.98
CA LEU A 722 -22.34 -24.61 2.50
C LEU A 722 -23.59 -24.65 3.37
N GLY A 723 -24.60 -25.45 2.99
CA GLY A 723 -25.90 -25.51 3.66
C GLY A 723 -26.78 -24.29 3.39
N LEU A 724 -26.70 -23.68 2.20
CA LEU A 724 -27.54 -22.54 1.80
C LEU A 724 -28.98 -22.99 1.49
N ALA A 725 -29.94 -22.12 1.77
CA ALA A 725 -31.36 -22.28 1.45
C ALA A 725 -32.04 -20.92 1.23
N ARG A 726 -33.29 -20.93 0.76
CA ARG A 726 -34.12 -19.73 0.49
C ARG A 726 -34.28 -18.77 1.66
N GLN A 727 -34.05 -19.21 2.89
CA GLN A 727 -34.11 -18.39 4.10
C GLN A 727 -32.73 -17.88 4.58
N THR A 728 -31.63 -18.27 3.93
CA THR A 728 -30.27 -17.86 4.30
C THR A 728 -30.03 -16.39 4.00
N VAL A 729 -29.50 -15.66 4.97
CA VAL A 729 -28.97 -14.30 4.80
C VAL A 729 -27.45 -14.33 4.81
N VAL A 730 -26.81 -13.64 3.88
CA VAL A 730 -25.34 -13.52 3.82
C VAL A 730 -24.92 -12.12 4.28
N LEU A 731 -23.96 -12.05 5.20
CA LEU A 731 -23.33 -10.80 5.64
C LEU A 731 -21.84 -10.81 5.26
N ALA A 732 -21.48 -10.04 4.23
CA ALA A 732 -20.10 -9.89 3.78
C ALA A 732 -19.44 -8.66 4.42
N ILE A 733 -18.26 -8.83 4.99
CA ILE A 733 -17.54 -7.78 5.72
C ILE A 733 -16.19 -7.50 5.06
N SER A 734 -15.99 -6.26 4.61
CA SER A 734 -14.72 -5.79 4.04
C SER A 734 -14.59 -4.28 4.25
N GLN A 735 -13.64 -3.82 5.09
CA GLN A 735 -13.49 -2.38 5.35
C GLN A 735 -13.22 -1.57 4.07
N SER A 736 -12.37 -2.05 3.16
CA SER A 736 -12.11 -1.33 1.91
C SER A 736 -13.22 -1.49 0.88
N GLY A 737 -14.10 -2.50 1.02
CA GLY A 737 -15.03 -2.92 -0.03
C GLY A 737 -14.36 -3.21 -1.39
N GLN A 738 -13.07 -3.60 -1.35
CA GLN A 738 -12.26 -3.96 -2.52
C GLN A 738 -11.57 -5.33 -2.37
N THR A 739 -11.73 -6.02 -1.23
CA THR A 739 -11.16 -7.36 -1.03
C THR A 739 -11.70 -8.30 -2.11
N PHE A 740 -10.82 -8.74 -3.03
CA PHE A 740 -11.24 -9.36 -4.30
C PHE A 740 -12.17 -10.56 -4.08
N CYS A 741 -11.80 -11.45 -3.18
CA CYS A 741 -12.57 -12.66 -2.87
C CYS A 741 -13.91 -12.33 -2.21
N THR A 742 -13.98 -11.29 -1.36
CA THR A 742 -15.24 -10.86 -0.74
C THR A 742 -16.17 -10.17 -1.75
N ARG A 743 -15.61 -9.45 -2.73
CA ARG A 743 -16.38 -8.92 -3.88
C ARG A 743 -16.99 -10.06 -4.70
N GLN A 744 -16.21 -11.07 -5.05
CA GLN A 744 -16.72 -12.21 -5.82
C GLN A 744 -17.81 -12.99 -5.08
N VAL A 745 -17.70 -13.14 -3.75
CA VAL A 745 -18.80 -13.71 -2.94
C VAL A 745 -20.04 -12.83 -3.01
N MET A 746 -19.90 -11.51 -2.92
CA MET A 746 -21.05 -10.59 -3.05
C MET A 746 -21.73 -10.69 -4.42
N GLU A 747 -20.96 -10.76 -5.50
CA GLU A 747 -21.49 -10.89 -6.87
C GLU A 747 -22.18 -12.24 -7.10
N ALA A 748 -21.58 -13.34 -6.61
CA ALA A 748 -22.21 -14.65 -6.64
C ALA A 748 -23.48 -14.70 -5.76
N CYS A 749 -23.47 -14.09 -4.58
CA CYS A 749 -24.63 -14.04 -3.70
C CYS A 749 -25.77 -13.19 -4.27
N ASP A 750 -25.49 -12.05 -4.94
CA ASP A 750 -26.54 -11.27 -5.60
C ASP A 750 -27.20 -12.05 -6.75
N LEU A 751 -26.45 -12.87 -7.48
CA LEU A 751 -27.02 -13.83 -8.43
C LEU A 751 -27.90 -14.87 -7.72
N LEU A 752 -27.45 -15.46 -6.61
CA LEU A 752 -28.24 -16.43 -5.83
C LEU A 752 -29.52 -15.83 -5.21
N VAL A 753 -29.54 -14.51 -4.94
CA VAL A 753 -30.76 -13.79 -4.54
C VAL A 753 -31.72 -13.64 -5.74
N ARG A 754 -31.21 -13.28 -6.92
CA ARG A 754 -32.03 -13.14 -8.15
C ARG A 754 -32.65 -14.47 -8.59
N GLU A 755 -31.93 -15.58 -8.42
CA GLU A 755 -32.38 -16.94 -8.72
C GLU A 755 -33.19 -17.57 -7.56
N ASP A 756 -33.52 -16.81 -6.50
CA ASP A 756 -34.33 -17.25 -5.36
C ASP A 756 -33.79 -18.53 -4.68
N VAL A 757 -32.46 -18.61 -4.54
CA VAL A 757 -31.71 -19.69 -3.87
C VAL A 757 -31.34 -19.29 -2.44
N ILE A 758 -31.10 -18.01 -2.17
CA ILE A 758 -30.90 -17.44 -0.83
C ILE A 758 -31.80 -16.23 -0.61
N ARG A 759 -32.05 -15.85 0.65
CA ARG A 759 -33.01 -14.78 0.97
C ARG A 759 -32.49 -13.41 0.57
N GLU A 760 -31.28 -13.08 1.03
CA GLU A 760 -30.74 -11.74 0.90
C GLU A 760 -29.22 -11.70 1.16
N VAL A 761 -28.55 -10.68 0.62
CA VAL A 761 -27.15 -10.36 0.88
C VAL A 761 -26.97 -8.93 1.39
N PHE A 762 -26.19 -8.78 2.46
CA PHE A 762 -25.81 -7.50 3.08
C PHE A 762 -24.29 -7.32 3.06
N VAL A 763 -23.84 -6.07 2.88
CA VAL A 763 -22.42 -5.68 3.02
C VAL A 763 -22.21 -4.77 4.21
N LEU A 764 -21.11 -4.98 4.94
CA LEU A 764 -20.52 -4.03 5.89
C LEU A 764 -19.15 -3.55 5.38
N THR A 765 -19.05 -2.25 5.06
CA THR A 765 -17.83 -1.61 4.54
C THR A 765 -17.50 -0.29 5.27
N GLY A 766 -16.25 0.16 5.23
CA GLY A 766 -15.84 1.50 5.67
C GLY A 766 -15.71 2.51 4.53
N GLU A 767 -15.81 2.04 3.28
CA GLU A 767 -15.69 2.84 2.06
C GLU A 767 -16.92 2.56 1.18
N PRO A 768 -18.08 3.20 1.44
CA PRO A 768 -19.36 2.89 0.76
C PRO A 768 -19.34 3.00 -0.78
N THR A 769 -18.42 3.77 -1.35
CA THR A 769 -18.30 4.01 -2.80
C THR A 769 -17.18 3.22 -3.48
N SER A 770 -16.57 2.29 -2.75
CA SER A 770 -15.77 1.19 -3.28
C SER A 770 -16.62 0.22 -4.11
N PHE A 771 -16.00 -0.67 -4.88
CA PHE A 771 -16.70 -1.56 -5.84
C PHE A 771 -17.81 -2.43 -5.24
N VAL A 772 -17.65 -2.92 -4.00
CA VAL A 772 -18.71 -3.71 -3.36
C VAL A 772 -19.89 -2.83 -2.91
N GLY A 773 -19.63 -1.57 -2.56
CA GLY A 773 -20.69 -0.65 -2.15
C GLY A 773 -21.34 0.10 -3.32
N SER A 774 -20.60 0.40 -4.40
CA SER A 774 -21.12 1.19 -5.53
C SER A 774 -22.22 0.46 -6.31
N SER A 775 -22.15 -0.86 -6.47
CA SER A 775 -23.24 -1.66 -7.05
C SER A 775 -24.51 -1.65 -6.19
N MET A 776 -24.37 -1.68 -4.86
CA MET A 776 -25.51 -1.60 -3.94
C MET A 776 -26.03 -0.16 -3.73
N MET A 777 -25.20 0.84 -4.04
CA MET A 777 -25.55 2.25 -4.14
C MET A 777 -26.12 2.64 -5.50
N GLN A 778 -26.00 1.82 -6.56
CA GLN A 778 -26.51 2.19 -7.90
C GLN A 778 -28.04 2.32 -7.96
N SER A 779 -28.78 1.78 -6.99
CA SER A 779 -30.19 2.15 -6.74
C SER A 779 -30.31 3.49 -5.98
N ALA A 780 -29.55 4.49 -6.42
CA ALA A 780 -29.56 5.86 -5.93
C ALA A 780 -29.52 6.89 -7.08
N CYS A 781 -30.05 6.51 -8.24
CA CYS A 781 -30.63 7.48 -9.18
C CYS A 781 -31.61 8.40 -8.42
N ALA A 782 -31.72 9.66 -8.83
CA ALA A 782 -32.52 10.66 -8.11
C ALA A 782 -34.03 10.34 -8.21
N GLY A 783 -34.53 9.54 -7.28
CA GLY A 783 -35.90 9.01 -7.27
C GLY A 783 -36.01 7.53 -6.88
N GLU A 784 -34.90 6.77 -6.94
CA GLU A 784 -34.90 5.36 -6.50
C GLU A 784 -34.72 5.20 -4.98
N PRO A 785 -35.39 4.21 -4.37
CA PRO A 785 -35.26 3.95 -2.94
C PRO A 785 -33.96 3.20 -2.64
N PHE A 786 -33.16 3.71 -1.69
CA PHE A 786 -31.97 3.06 -1.15
C PHE A 786 -32.22 1.57 -0.87
N SER A 787 -31.31 0.71 -1.34
CA SER A 787 -31.44 -0.75 -1.33
C SER A 787 -31.54 -1.40 0.06
N ARG A 788 -31.18 -0.69 1.14
CA ARG A 788 -31.17 -1.19 2.54
C ARG A 788 -30.30 -2.45 2.78
N ARG A 789 -29.35 -2.73 1.88
CA ARG A 789 -28.40 -3.85 1.97
C ARG A 789 -27.00 -3.44 2.44
N LEU A 790 -26.79 -2.16 2.75
CA LEU A 790 -25.47 -1.56 3.01
C LEU A 790 -25.37 -1.01 4.44
N PHE A 791 -24.43 -1.56 5.20
CA PHE A 791 -23.94 -1.00 6.46
C PHE A 791 -22.63 -0.25 6.24
N ASN A 792 -22.54 0.96 6.77
CA ASN A 792 -21.33 1.78 6.79
C ASN A 792 -20.71 1.72 8.18
N SER A 793 -19.50 1.16 8.30
CA SER A 793 -18.78 1.10 9.57
C SER A 793 -18.33 2.46 10.11
N GLY A 794 -18.42 3.54 9.33
CA GLY A 794 -17.89 4.86 9.72
C GLY A 794 -16.35 4.93 9.77
N GLY A 795 -15.66 3.82 9.48
CA GLY A 795 -14.20 3.73 9.51
C GLY A 795 -13.49 4.67 8.53
N GLY A 796 -14.16 4.96 7.40
CA GLY A 796 -13.62 5.76 6.31
C GLY A 796 -12.42 5.10 5.62
N ARG A 797 -11.78 5.86 4.72
CA ARG A 797 -10.52 5.47 4.10
C ARG A 797 -9.37 5.61 5.09
N ARG A 798 -8.51 4.59 5.15
CA ARG A 798 -7.38 4.51 6.09
C ARG A 798 -6.12 4.10 5.35
N THR A 799 -4.98 4.75 5.58
CA THR A 799 -3.72 4.46 4.86
C THR A 799 -2.76 3.52 5.61
N ALA A 800 -2.94 3.33 6.94
CA ALA A 800 -2.16 2.36 7.70
C ALA A 800 -2.51 0.92 7.29
N GLU A 801 -1.50 0.10 6.98
CA GLU A 801 -1.65 -1.34 6.78
C GLU A 801 -1.90 -2.13 8.09
N PRO A 802 -1.18 -1.89 9.21
CA PRO A 802 -1.53 -2.45 10.49
C PRO A 802 -2.81 -1.76 11.01
N ALA A 803 -3.94 -2.38 10.69
CA ALA A 803 -5.28 -1.86 10.93
C ALA A 803 -5.60 -1.65 12.42
N THR A 804 -6.14 -0.46 12.75
CA THR A 804 -6.55 -0.07 14.11
C THR A 804 -7.95 0.54 14.10
N ALA A 805 -8.10 1.76 13.57
CA ALA A 805 -9.38 2.46 13.48
C ALA A 805 -10.43 1.65 12.72
N SER A 806 -10.07 1.07 11.57
CA SER A 806 -10.96 0.20 10.79
C SER A 806 -11.50 -1.00 11.59
N VAL A 807 -10.71 -1.59 12.47
CA VAL A 807 -11.13 -2.71 13.34
C VAL A 807 -12.05 -2.21 14.44
N ALA A 808 -11.72 -1.08 15.08
CA ALA A 808 -12.55 -0.46 16.11
C ALA A 808 -13.93 -0.05 15.57
N ALA A 809 -13.96 0.54 14.38
CA ALA A 809 -15.17 0.91 13.65
C ALA A 809 -16.07 -0.32 13.38
N LEU A 810 -15.53 -1.34 12.69
CA LEU A 810 -16.24 -2.59 12.41
C LEU A 810 -16.79 -3.25 13.68
N HIS A 811 -15.98 -3.34 14.74
CA HIS A 811 -16.36 -3.95 16.00
C HIS A 811 -17.56 -3.22 16.64
N HIS A 812 -17.53 -1.89 16.70
CA HIS A 812 -18.61 -1.10 17.30
C HIS A 812 -19.87 -1.11 16.44
N THR A 813 -19.78 -0.97 15.11
CA THR A 813 -20.94 -1.07 14.21
C THR A 813 -21.66 -2.42 14.34
N LEU A 814 -20.92 -3.51 14.53
CA LEU A 814 -21.50 -4.84 14.79
C LEU A 814 -22.09 -4.97 16.21
N THR A 815 -21.62 -4.15 17.17
CA THR A 815 -22.17 -4.10 18.53
C THR A 815 -23.50 -3.33 18.54
N GLU A 816 -23.56 -2.18 17.85
CA GLU A 816 -24.80 -1.42 17.61
C GLU A 816 -25.83 -2.24 16.83
N LEU A 817 -25.39 -2.97 15.79
CA LEU A 817 -26.26 -3.93 15.09
C LEU A 817 -26.81 -4.99 16.07
N LEU A 818 -25.97 -5.61 16.89
CA LEU A 818 -26.41 -6.61 17.88
C LEU A 818 -27.48 -6.04 18.84
N PHE A 819 -27.24 -4.85 19.40
CA PHE A 819 -28.19 -4.20 20.31
C PHE A 819 -29.49 -3.78 19.59
N CYS A 820 -29.38 -3.28 18.36
CA CYS A 820 -30.53 -2.96 17.51
C CYS A 820 -31.41 -4.19 17.25
N LEU A 821 -30.80 -5.33 16.86
CA LEU A 821 -31.52 -6.59 16.63
C LEU A 821 -32.20 -7.09 17.93
N CYS A 822 -31.49 -7.05 19.06
CA CYS A 822 -32.04 -7.44 20.36
C CYS A 822 -33.26 -6.57 20.75
N ARG A 823 -33.11 -5.24 20.68
CA ARG A 823 -34.15 -4.29 21.05
C ARG A 823 -35.39 -4.45 20.18
N GLN A 824 -35.22 -4.61 18.87
CA GLN A 824 -36.34 -4.71 17.94
C GLN A 824 -37.06 -6.06 18.00
N ILE A 825 -36.38 -7.18 18.24
CA ILE A 825 -37.05 -8.47 18.49
C ILE A 825 -37.89 -8.41 19.78
N GLN A 826 -37.38 -7.82 20.86
CA GLN A 826 -38.15 -7.63 22.10
C GLN A 826 -39.39 -6.74 21.89
N LEU A 827 -39.31 -5.71 21.04
CA LEU A 827 -40.44 -4.85 20.69
C LEU A 827 -41.47 -5.55 19.78
N ALA A 828 -41.03 -6.39 18.84
CA ALA A 828 -41.90 -7.13 17.94
C ALA A 828 -42.60 -8.31 18.62
N PHE A 829 -41.99 -8.88 19.67
CA PHE A 829 -42.51 -10.01 20.42
C PHE A 829 -42.53 -9.74 21.95
N PRO A 830 -43.40 -8.83 22.44
CA PRO A 830 -43.55 -8.61 23.88
C PRO A 830 -43.88 -9.91 24.62
N ASP A 831 -43.25 -10.10 25.79
CA ASP A 831 -43.44 -11.24 26.68
C ASP A 831 -43.17 -12.64 26.07
N GLN A 832 -42.43 -12.71 24.95
CA GLN A 832 -42.04 -13.96 24.30
C GLN A 832 -40.51 -14.06 24.10
N HIS A 833 -40.04 -15.28 23.82
CA HIS A 833 -38.63 -15.59 23.53
C HIS A 833 -38.46 -16.14 22.09
N PRO A 834 -38.80 -15.37 21.05
CA PRO A 834 -38.61 -15.79 19.65
C PRO A 834 -37.15 -16.12 19.37
N LEU A 835 -36.91 -17.07 18.46
CA LEU A 835 -35.57 -17.57 18.11
C LEU A 835 -34.74 -18.09 19.33
N GLY A 836 -35.42 -18.35 20.46
CA GLY A 836 -34.80 -18.73 21.73
C GLY A 836 -34.15 -17.56 22.47
N MET A 837 -34.53 -16.30 22.19
CA MET A 837 -33.86 -15.12 22.73
C MET A 837 -33.75 -15.14 24.26
N THR A 838 -32.51 -15.19 24.75
CA THR A 838 -32.16 -15.35 26.17
C THR A 838 -31.83 -14.06 26.90
N LEU A 839 -31.47 -12.99 26.18
CA LEU A 839 -31.09 -11.70 26.74
C LEU A 839 -32.34 -10.91 27.17
N SER A 840 -32.42 -10.52 28.45
CA SER A 840 -33.53 -9.73 28.97
C SER A 840 -33.41 -8.24 28.60
N SER A 841 -34.53 -7.50 28.59
CA SER A 841 -34.51 -6.04 28.38
C SER A 841 -33.76 -5.29 29.47
N THR A 842 -33.76 -5.80 30.71
CA THR A 842 -32.95 -5.22 31.81
C THR A 842 -31.46 -5.41 31.56
N SER A 843 -31.06 -6.62 31.13
CA SER A 843 -29.67 -6.92 30.77
C SER A 843 -29.19 -6.07 29.59
N LEU A 844 -30.05 -5.84 28.59
CA LEU A 844 -29.74 -4.98 27.44
C LEU A 844 -29.50 -3.52 27.87
N LEU A 845 -30.35 -2.95 28.73
CA LEU A 845 -30.16 -1.59 29.27
C LEU A 845 -28.85 -1.46 30.08
N VAL A 846 -28.43 -2.52 30.80
CA VAL A 846 -27.14 -2.54 31.50
C VAL A 846 -25.96 -2.53 30.52
N LEU A 847 -26.04 -3.30 29.42
CA LEU A 847 -25.02 -3.32 28.37
C LEU A 847 -24.93 -1.97 27.64
N GLU A 848 -26.06 -1.33 27.34
CA GLU A 848 -26.11 0.01 26.75
C GLU A 848 -25.49 1.08 27.69
N GLY A 849 -25.77 1.01 29.00
CA GLY A 849 -25.10 1.88 29.99
C GLY A 849 -23.60 1.60 30.15
N MET A 850 -23.15 0.37 29.93
CA MET A 850 -21.72 0.03 29.91
C MET A 850 -20.99 0.57 28.67
N GLU A 851 -21.69 0.67 27.54
CA GLU A 851 -21.20 1.29 26.32
C GLU A 851 -20.98 2.80 26.50
N ASP A 852 -21.92 3.52 27.12
CA ASP A 852 -21.73 4.96 27.39
C ASP A 852 -20.49 5.20 28.27
N HIS A 853 -20.26 4.35 29.28
CA HIS A 853 -19.04 4.42 30.09
C HIS A 853 -17.76 4.03 29.31
N LEU A 854 -17.87 3.13 28.33
CA LEU A 854 -16.77 2.81 27.41
C LEU A 854 -16.34 4.08 26.65
N PHE A 855 -17.26 4.83 26.06
CA PHE A 855 -16.93 6.03 25.27
C PHE A 855 -16.52 7.23 26.12
N LEU A 856 -17.35 7.61 27.10
CA LEU A 856 -17.13 8.82 27.90
C LEU A 856 -15.82 8.80 28.70
N GLN A 857 -15.40 7.62 29.16
CA GLN A 857 -14.28 7.49 30.09
C GLN A 857 -13.22 6.47 29.65
N SER A 858 -13.59 5.28 29.18
CA SER A 858 -12.60 4.22 28.95
C SER A 858 -11.72 4.47 27.72
N VAL A 859 -12.32 4.72 26.55
CA VAL A 859 -11.62 4.93 25.27
C VAL A 859 -10.73 6.17 25.35
N VAL A 860 -11.24 7.29 25.84
CA VAL A 860 -10.48 8.53 26.04
C VAL A 860 -9.28 8.32 26.96
N ASN A 861 -9.43 7.55 28.04
CA ASN A 861 -8.34 7.24 28.96
C ASN A 861 -7.27 6.33 28.36
N ILE A 862 -7.65 5.36 27.52
CA ILE A 862 -6.71 4.42 26.88
C ILE A 862 -5.96 5.09 25.72
N ILE A 863 -6.68 5.78 24.83
CA ILE A 863 -6.14 6.40 23.61
C ILE A 863 -5.40 7.72 23.90
N GLY A 864 -5.79 8.46 24.95
CA GLY A 864 -5.21 9.77 25.24
C GLY A 864 -5.62 10.88 24.25
N ALA A 865 -6.78 10.73 23.62
CA ALA A 865 -7.43 11.73 22.78
C ALA A 865 -8.94 11.75 23.06
N ASP A 866 -9.62 12.85 22.76
CA ASP A 866 -11.06 13.00 22.95
C ASP A 866 -11.87 12.92 21.63
N CYS A 867 -13.19 13.01 21.74
CA CYS A 867 -14.10 12.95 20.59
C CYS A 867 -14.00 14.16 19.64
N LYS A 868 -13.20 15.19 19.97
CA LYS A 868 -12.86 16.30 19.05
C LYS A 868 -11.53 16.07 18.33
N ARG A 869 -10.91 14.89 18.53
CA ARG A 869 -9.56 14.52 18.06
C ARG A 869 -8.44 15.33 18.74
N GLU A 870 -8.74 16.02 19.84
CA GLU A 870 -7.75 16.79 20.61
C GLU A 870 -6.92 15.85 21.49
N ARG A 871 -5.61 16.13 21.63
CA ARG A 871 -4.71 15.28 22.43
C ARG A 871 -4.90 15.57 23.93
N LYS A 872 -5.33 14.56 24.68
CA LYS A 872 -5.57 14.60 26.12
C LYS A 872 -4.83 13.44 26.81
N PRO A 873 -3.48 13.45 26.85
CA PRO A 873 -2.67 12.31 27.29
C PRO A 873 -2.83 12.04 28.80
N THR A 874 -3.66 11.06 29.14
CA THR A 874 -4.02 10.67 30.50
C THR A 874 -2.90 9.91 31.22
N ARG A 875 -3.08 9.61 32.51
CA ARG A 875 -2.13 8.76 33.27
C ARG A 875 -2.03 7.34 32.68
N LEU A 876 -3.17 6.75 32.30
CA LEU A 876 -3.23 5.40 31.74
C LEU A 876 -2.54 5.34 30.37
N TYR A 877 -2.85 6.27 29.46
CA TYR A 877 -2.18 6.40 28.17
C TYR A 877 -0.65 6.50 28.34
N ARG A 878 -0.16 7.34 29.27
CA ARG A 878 1.28 7.48 29.53
C ARG A 878 1.91 6.20 30.05
N GLN A 879 1.22 5.43 30.90
CA GLN A 879 1.70 4.12 31.38
C GLN A 879 1.82 3.13 30.23
N ILE A 880 0.78 2.98 29.40
CA ILE A 880 0.78 2.08 28.23
C ILE A 880 1.92 2.44 27.26
N VAL A 881 2.09 3.73 26.97
CA VAL A 881 3.18 4.23 26.12
C VAL A 881 4.56 3.96 26.75
N ALA A 882 4.71 4.11 28.08
CA ALA A 882 5.97 3.83 28.78
C ALA A 882 6.34 2.35 28.73
N GLY A 883 5.39 1.43 28.96
CA GLY A 883 5.60 -0.02 28.83
C GLY A 883 6.00 -0.40 27.39
N GLY A 884 5.30 0.16 26.39
CA GLY A 884 5.66 -0.02 24.97
C GLY A 884 7.09 0.43 24.66
N ARG A 885 7.51 1.61 25.17
CA ARG A 885 8.90 2.10 25.07
C ARG A 885 9.89 1.16 25.75
N HIS A 886 9.55 0.63 26.93
CA HIS A 886 10.39 -0.34 27.63
C HIS A 886 10.66 -1.57 26.75
N TRP A 887 9.62 -2.14 26.13
CA TRP A 887 9.78 -3.26 25.19
C TRP A 887 10.47 -2.86 23.87
N GLY A 888 10.33 -1.62 23.42
CA GLY A 888 11.12 -1.07 22.31
C GLY A 888 12.63 -1.10 22.60
N PHE A 889 13.02 -0.70 23.81
CA PHE A 889 14.40 -0.80 24.29
C PHE A 889 14.88 -2.26 24.54
N HIS A 890 13.99 -3.24 24.70
CA HIS A 890 14.38 -4.67 24.73
C HIS A 890 14.79 -5.17 23.34
N VAL A 891 14.14 -4.68 22.28
CA VAL A 891 14.51 -4.96 20.88
C VAL A 891 15.78 -4.20 20.47
N LEU A 892 15.93 -2.95 20.91
CA LEU A 892 17.13 -2.15 20.63
C LEU A 892 18.37 -2.52 21.46
N GLU A 893 18.27 -3.38 22.46
CA GLU A 893 19.38 -3.77 23.34
C GLU A 893 20.63 -4.19 22.55
N HIS A 894 20.47 -5.11 21.58
CA HIS A 894 21.57 -5.65 20.81
C HIS A 894 22.25 -4.60 19.90
N PRO A 895 21.54 -3.88 19.00
CA PRO A 895 22.19 -2.87 18.17
C PRO A 895 22.79 -1.71 18.97
N ILE A 896 22.22 -1.32 20.13
CA ILE A 896 22.82 -0.31 21.00
C ILE A 896 24.13 -0.83 21.61
N ALA A 897 24.16 -2.06 22.14
CA ALA A 897 25.36 -2.65 22.71
C ALA A 897 26.50 -2.80 21.67
N TRP A 898 26.17 -3.17 20.43
CA TRP A 898 27.13 -3.17 19.31
C TRP A 898 27.60 -1.77 18.92
N ALA A 899 26.71 -0.76 18.92
CA ALA A 899 27.09 0.62 18.62
C ALA A 899 28.03 1.20 19.69
N ILE A 900 27.79 0.90 20.97
CA ILE A 900 28.69 1.26 22.08
C ILE A 900 30.06 0.58 21.89
N GLN A 901 30.09 -0.72 21.55
CA GLN A 901 31.35 -1.41 21.29
C GLN A 901 32.09 -0.84 20.08
N ALA A 902 31.40 -0.58 18.97
CA ALA A 902 32.01 -0.01 17.77
C ALA A 902 32.62 1.37 18.06
N LEU A 903 31.93 2.20 18.86
CA LEU A 903 32.46 3.48 19.33
C LEU A 903 33.66 3.30 20.27
N TYR A 904 33.61 2.35 21.21
CA TYR A 904 34.74 2.02 22.08
C TYR A 904 35.98 1.62 21.28
N VAL A 905 35.86 0.70 20.31
CA VAL A 905 36.96 0.29 19.41
C VAL A 905 37.45 1.46 18.56
N ALA A 906 36.54 2.26 17.99
CA ALA A 906 36.91 3.41 17.18
C ALA A 906 37.69 4.48 17.96
N ILE A 907 37.40 4.66 19.25
CA ILE A 907 38.16 5.56 20.14
C ILE A 907 39.51 4.92 20.51
N THR A 908 39.49 3.72 21.10
CA THR A 908 40.67 3.12 21.74
C THR A 908 41.71 2.57 20.77
N VAL A 909 41.28 2.00 19.64
CA VAL A 909 42.15 1.52 18.57
C VAL A 909 42.41 2.63 17.55
N GLY A 910 41.41 3.45 17.24
CA GLY A 910 41.58 4.60 16.33
C GLY A 910 42.59 5.63 16.85
N TRP A 911 42.81 5.71 18.17
CA TRP A 911 43.88 6.53 18.79
C TRP A 911 45.29 6.16 18.28
N ALA A 912 45.52 4.90 17.92
CA ALA A 912 46.82 4.46 17.39
C ALA A 912 47.14 5.06 16.01
N ILE A 913 46.15 5.52 15.25
CA ILE A 913 46.33 6.10 13.92
C ILE A 913 47.09 7.45 14.00
N PRO A 914 46.67 8.44 14.82
CA PRO A 914 47.44 9.67 15.03
C PRO A 914 48.60 9.56 16.04
N PHE A 915 48.56 8.65 17.02
CA PHE A 915 49.50 8.65 18.16
C PHE A 915 50.42 7.41 18.25
N GLY A 916 50.30 6.42 17.37
CA GLY A 916 51.17 5.24 17.34
C GLY A 916 50.96 4.21 18.47
N HIS A 917 50.04 4.45 19.40
CA HIS A 917 49.69 3.55 20.50
C HIS A 917 48.17 3.53 20.73
N THR A 918 47.65 2.41 21.22
CA THR A 918 46.23 2.28 21.61
C THR A 918 46.00 2.83 23.02
N ILE A 919 44.73 3.12 23.36
CA ILE A 919 44.30 3.38 24.75
C ILE A 919 43.43 2.22 25.25
N PRO A 920 44.03 1.09 25.67
CA PRO A 920 43.32 0.01 26.37
C PRO A 920 42.82 0.50 27.74
N LEU A 921 41.54 0.29 28.04
CA LEU A 921 40.86 0.90 29.20
C LEU A 921 41.45 0.45 30.54
N MET A 922 41.59 -0.87 30.75
CA MET A 922 42.04 -1.41 32.03
C MET A 922 43.50 -1.09 32.28
N GLN A 923 44.36 -1.21 31.27
CA GLN A 923 45.75 -0.76 31.36
C GLN A 923 45.87 0.75 31.60
N THR A 924 45.05 1.60 30.97
CA THR A 924 45.11 3.06 31.16
C THR A 924 44.71 3.45 32.59
N VAL A 925 43.64 2.85 33.12
CA VAL A 925 43.21 3.05 34.52
C VAL A 925 44.27 2.52 35.49
N TRP A 926 44.87 1.37 35.20
CA TRP A 926 45.91 0.76 36.04
C TRP A 926 47.19 1.60 36.10
N ASN A 927 47.67 2.08 34.95
CA ASN A 927 48.85 2.96 34.89
C ASN A 927 48.58 4.26 35.65
N ALA A 928 47.40 4.88 35.48
CA ALA A 928 47.01 6.06 36.23
C ALA A 928 46.93 5.82 37.76
N LEU A 929 46.57 4.60 38.20
CA LEU A 929 46.60 4.22 39.62
C LEU A 929 48.04 4.01 40.12
N ILE A 930 48.90 3.35 39.35
CA ILE A 930 50.33 3.19 39.67
C ILE A 930 50.99 4.57 39.85
N ASP A 931 50.76 5.48 38.91
CA ASP A 931 51.28 6.85 38.94
C ASP A 931 50.74 7.63 40.15
N ALA A 932 49.43 7.52 40.43
CA ALA A 932 48.78 8.20 41.56
C ALA A 932 49.25 7.70 42.93
N PHE A 933 49.67 6.44 43.05
CA PHE A 933 50.19 5.84 44.28
C PHE A 933 51.72 5.77 44.34
N GLY A 934 52.44 6.25 43.31
CA GLY A 934 53.90 6.25 43.27
C GLY A 934 54.54 4.85 43.30
N LEU A 935 53.85 3.83 42.78
CA LEU A 935 54.31 2.44 42.82
C LEU A 935 55.37 2.20 41.74
N ASN A 936 56.41 1.43 42.08
CA ASN A 936 57.51 1.16 41.15
C ASN A 936 57.11 0.08 40.12
N SER A 937 57.11 0.44 38.83
CA SER A 937 56.70 -0.39 37.70
C SER A 937 57.49 -1.70 37.52
N ASP A 938 58.71 -1.77 38.05
CA ASP A 938 59.64 -2.87 37.80
C ASP A 938 59.39 -4.11 38.66
N TRP A 939 58.38 -4.07 39.55
CA TRP A 939 58.03 -5.22 40.37
C TRP A 939 57.39 -6.33 39.52
N LEU A 940 57.93 -7.56 39.63
CA LEU A 940 57.43 -8.76 38.94
C LEU A 940 55.90 -8.92 39.06
N LEU A 941 55.35 -8.63 40.24
CA LEU A 941 53.92 -8.72 40.53
C LEU A 941 53.09 -7.70 39.72
N ILE A 942 53.62 -6.51 39.48
CA ILE A 942 53.00 -5.46 38.65
C ILE A 942 53.09 -5.83 37.16
N GLN A 943 54.19 -6.43 36.70
CA GLN A 943 54.30 -6.93 35.32
C GLN A 943 53.33 -8.09 35.02
N VAL A 944 53.20 -9.05 35.95
CA VAL A 944 52.21 -10.14 35.84
C VAL A 944 50.78 -9.60 35.83
N LEU A 945 50.46 -8.63 36.70
CA LEU A 945 49.17 -7.94 36.70
C LEU A 945 48.91 -7.18 35.39
N SER A 946 49.92 -6.48 34.84
CA SER A 946 49.80 -5.77 33.55
C SER A 946 49.48 -6.72 32.39
N GLY A 947 50.09 -7.91 32.37
CA GLY A 947 49.76 -8.96 31.41
C GLY A 947 48.33 -9.50 31.57
N ALA A 948 47.87 -9.69 32.82
CA ALA A 948 46.47 -10.08 33.09
C ALA A 948 45.47 -8.98 32.68
N LEU A 949 45.82 -7.70 32.86
CA LEU A 949 45.00 -6.56 32.44
C LEU A 949 44.98 -6.40 30.91
N ALA A 950 46.08 -6.71 30.21
CA ALA A 950 46.08 -6.81 28.74
C ALA A 950 45.06 -7.85 28.24
N MET A 951 45.00 -9.02 28.92
CA MET A 951 44.01 -10.05 28.63
C MET A 951 42.58 -9.62 29.00
N ALA A 952 42.41 -8.79 30.04
CA ALA A 952 41.12 -8.20 30.38
C ALA A 952 40.65 -7.19 29.31
N ASP A 953 41.53 -6.32 28.81
CA ASP A 953 41.23 -5.41 27.70
C ASP A 953 40.91 -6.19 26.40
N LEU A 954 41.67 -7.24 26.08
CA LEU A 954 41.33 -8.17 24.99
C LEU A 954 39.95 -8.82 25.20
N GLY A 955 39.62 -9.18 26.43
CA GLY A 955 38.30 -9.65 26.83
C GLY A 955 37.20 -8.60 26.59
N ILE A 956 37.45 -7.32 26.87
CA ILE A 956 36.53 -6.21 26.56
C ILE A 956 36.39 -6.02 25.05
N TYR A 957 37.45 -6.18 24.26
CA TYR A 957 37.36 -6.10 22.79
C TYR A 957 36.51 -7.24 22.20
N ILE A 958 36.69 -8.48 22.68
CA ILE A 958 35.99 -9.67 22.17
C ILE A 958 34.54 -9.76 22.69
N PHE A 959 34.34 -9.59 24.01
CA PHE A 959 33.05 -9.79 24.67
C PHE A 959 32.31 -8.48 24.99
N GLY A 960 32.85 -7.33 24.60
CA GLY A 960 32.27 -6.01 24.84
C GLY A 960 30.78 -5.88 24.52
N PRO A 961 30.25 -6.34 23.37
CA PRO A 961 28.81 -6.28 23.09
C PRO A 961 27.94 -7.02 24.13
N TRP A 962 28.48 -8.09 24.73
CA TRP A 962 27.82 -8.82 25.82
C TRP A 962 27.95 -8.07 27.17
N ILE A 963 29.12 -7.49 27.45
CA ILE A 963 29.35 -6.65 28.64
C ILE A 963 28.45 -5.41 28.63
N TRP A 964 28.38 -4.68 27.51
CA TRP A 964 27.49 -3.54 27.34
C TRP A 964 26.01 -3.94 27.41
N THR A 965 25.65 -5.14 26.92
CA THR A 965 24.30 -5.68 27.11
C THR A 965 23.95 -5.84 28.60
N ILE A 966 24.87 -6.37 29.42
CA ILE A 966 24.68 -6.47 30.87
C ILE A 966 24.62 -5.08 31.52
N GLY A 967 25.49 -4.15 31.14
CA GLY A 967 25.50 -2.78 31.64
C GLY A 967 24.19 -2.01 31.33
N LEU A 968 23.67 -2.13 30.11
CA LEU A 968 22.38 -1.58 29.71
C LEU A 968 21.24 -2.17 30.55
N ARG A 969 21.21 -3.49 30.74
CA ARG A 969 20.22 -4.17 31.58
C ARG A 969 20.27 -3.69 33.02
N LEU A 970 21.46 -3.56 33.59
CA LEU A 970 21.66 -3.06 34.96
C LEU A 970 21.12 -1.62 35.11
N ALA A 971 21.47 -0.73 34.17
CA ALA A 971 20.98 0.65 34.15
C ALA A 971 19.46 0.75 33.92
N GLN A 972 18.84 -0.26 33.30
CA GLN A 972 17.41 -0.31 32.99
C GLN A 972 16.59 -1.15 34.00
N GLY A 973 17.21 -1.70 35.04
CA GLY A 973 16.54 -2.55 36.04
C GLY A 973 16.08 -3.91 35.51
N ARG A 974 16.71 -4.44 34.45
CA ARG A 974 16.30 -5.67 33.74
C ARG A 974 17.00 -6.93 34.23
N GLN A 975 16.43 -8.07 33.86
CA GLN A 975 17.00 -9.39 34.06
C GLN A 975 18.37 -9.56 33.37
N LEU A 976 19.46 -9.50 34.15
CA LEU A 976 20.84 -9.49 33.64
C LEU A 976 21.19 -10.69 32.74
N LEU A 977 20.66 -11.88 33.03
CA LEU A 977 21.01 -13.15 32.35
C LEU A 977 20.00 -13.58 31.27
N ALA A 978 19.10 -12.68 30.83
CA ALA A 978 18.18 -12.92 29.71
C ALA A 978 18.96 -13.28 28.42
N ARG A 979 18.36 -14.06 27.50
CA ARG A 979 19.03 -14.43 26.25
C ARG A 979 19.31 -13.18 25.41
N ALA A 980 20.51 -13.08 24.84
CA ALA A 980 20.84 -12.07 23.85
C ALA A 980 20.50 -12.57 22.43
N GLY A 981 20.11 -11.67 21.54
CA GLY A 981 19.74 -11.97 20.15
C GLY A 981 18.35 -11.46 19.79
N LYS A 982 17.75 -12.05 18.74
CA LYS A 982 16.40 -11.73 18.28
C LYS A 982 15.37 -11.93 19.41
N ARG A 983 14.41 -11.01 19.53
CA ARG A 983 13.31 -11.11 20.50
C ARG A 983 12.16 -11.94 19.97
N THR A 984 11.58 -12.75 20.85
CA THR A 984 10.32 -13.45 20.65
C THR A 984 9.27 -12.81 21.54
N LEU A 985 8.15 -12.40 20.93
CA LEU A 985 6.94 -11.90 21.57
C LEU A 985 5.86 -12.99 21.46
N VAL A 986 5.28 -13.36 22.59
CA VAL A 986 4.10 -14.23 22.67
C VAL A 986 2.92 -13.38 23.16
N ILE A 987 1.79 -13.44 22.46
CA ILE A 987 0.55 -12.71 22.79
C ILE A 987 -0.53 -13.72 23.18
N GLY A 988 -0.87 -13.76 24.48
CA GLY A 988 -2.02 -14.49 24.99
C GLY A 988 -3.23 -13.56 25.07
N GLU A 989 -4.21 -13.73 24.19
CA GLU A 989 -5.47 -12.99 24.21
C GLU A 989 -6.64 -13.88 23.74
N THR A 990 -7.87 -13.41 23.86
CA THR A 990 -9.05 -14.09 23.29
C THR A 990 -8.90 -14.30 21.77
N PRO A 991 -9.53 -15.36 21.18
CA PRO A 991 -9.27 -15.81 19.80
C PRO A 991 -9.19 -14.70 18.74
N TRP A 992 -10.22 -13.86 18.65
CA TRP A 992 -10.28 -12.79 17.65
C TRP A 992 -9.24 -11.67 17.92
N VAL A 993 -8.98 -11.34 19.19
CA VAL A 993 -8.00 -10.31 19.58
C VAL A 993 -6.58 -10.77 19.30
N HIS A 994 -6.19 -12.00 19.66
CA HIS A 994 -4.81 -12.46 19.48
C HIS A 994 -4.45 -12.62 17.99
N GLN A 995 -5.42 -12.98 17.14
CA GLN A 995 -5.25 -13.04 15.68
C GLN A 995 -5.02 -11.63 15.09
N ILE A 996 -5.86 -10.66 15.47
CA ILE A 996 -5.71 -9.24 15.07
C ILE A 996 -4.38 -8.67 15.55
N LEU A 997 -3.99 -8.91 16.81
CA LEU A 997 -2.74 -8.40 17.37
C LEU A 997 -1.51 -9.04 16.73
N SER A 998 -1.53 -10.35 16.45
CA SER A 998 -0.44 -11.01 15.71
C SER A 998 -0.24 -10.37 14.34
N ASN A 999 -1.33 -10.16 13.59
CA ASN A 999 -1.32 -9.49 12.29
C ASN A 999 -0.81 -8.05 12.40
N PHE A 1000 -1.31 -7.29 13.38
CA PHE A 1000 -0.91 -5.90 13.68
C PHE A 1000 0.59 -5.78 13.98
N VAL A 1001 1.10 -6.55 14.94
CA VAL A 1001 2.52 -6.45 15.36
C VAL A 1001 3.47 -7.01 14.30
N SER A 1002 3.08 -8.07 13.58
CA SER A 1002 3.85 -8.57 12.43
C SER A 1002 4.01 -7.50 11.35
N LYS A 1003 2.91 -6.82 10.98
CA LYS A 1003 2.92 -5.66 10.07
C LYS A 1003 3.79 -4.52 10.63
N LEU A 1004 3.71 -4.21 11.93
CA LEU A 1004 4.55 -3.19 12.60
C LEU A 1004 6.07 -3.41 12.49
N PHE A 1005 6.53 -4.66 12.43
CA PHE A 1005 7.96 -5.00 12.40
C PHE A 1005 8.44 -5.54 11.04
N SER A 1006 7.58 -5.64 10.05
CA SER A 1006 7.86 -6.26 8.75
C SER A 1006 8.98 -5.61 7.90
N LEU A 1007 9.19 -4.29 8.04
CA LEU A 1007 10.29 -3.54 7.38
C LEU A 1007 11.55 -3.34 8.25
N SER A 1008 11.51 -3.81 9.51
CA SER A 1008 12.64 -3.74 10.44
C SER A 1008 13.90 -4.43 9.89
N TYR A 1009 15.05 -4.10 10.46
CA TYR A 1009 16.32 -4.73 10.11
C TYR A 1009 16.40 -6.08 10.83
N GLY A 1010 17.13 -7.06 10.31
CA GLY A 1010 17.20 -8.40 10.92
C GLY A 1010 17.59 -8.37 12.41
N VAL A 1011 18.50 -7.46 12.78
CA VAL A 1011 18.96 -7.21 14.16
C VAL A 1011 17.91 -6.56 15.09
N THR A 1012 16.87 -5.94 14.54
CA THR A 1012 15.72 -5.35 15.28
C THR A 1012 14.40 -6.05 14.96
N SER A 1013 14.46 -7.19 14.27
CA SER A 1013 13.25 -7.94 13.92
C SER A 1013 12.66 -8.66 15.13
N LEU A 1014 11.33 -8.73 15.16
CA LEU A 1014 10.58 -9.45 16.18
C LEU A 1014 10.10 -10.79 15.61
N GLU A 1015 10.06 -11.83 16.43
CA GLU A 1015 9.27 -13.02 16.15
C GLU A 1015 7.97 -12.91 16.95
N VAL A 1016 6.82 -12.94 16.28
CA VAL A 1016 5.51 -12.77 16.90
C VAL A 1016 4.79 -14.11 16.87
N GLN A 1017 4.29 -14.54 18.01
CA GLN A 1017 3.46 -15.73 18.21
C GLN A 1017 2.22 -15.33 19.01
N ALA A 1018 1.08 -15.99 18.80
CA ALA A 1018 -0.16 -15.64 19.49
C ALA A 1018 -1.10 -16.83 19.67
N ALA A 1019 -1.81 -16.91 20.79
CA ALA A 1019 -2.70 -18.01 21.16
C ALA A 1019 -3.76 -17.60 22.19
N ASN A 1020 -4.78 -18.44 22.39
CA ASN A 1020 -5.70 -18.34 23.51
C ASN A 1020 -4.98 -18.72 24.84
N PRO A 1021 -4.89 -17.84 25.85
CA PRO A 1021 -4.23 -18.13 27.12
C PRO A 1021 -5.03 -19.10 28.00
N GLN A 1022 -6.30 -19.33 27.69
CA GLN A 1022 -7.17 -20.24 28.45
C GLN A 1022 -7.05 -21.71 27.98
N ASP A 1023 -6.45 -21.95 26.82
CA ASP A 1023 -6.48 -23.25 26.12
C ASP A 1023 -5.14 -23.52 25.39
N ASP A 1024 -4.95 -22.91 24.22
CA ASP A 1024 -3.85 -23.24 23.29
C ASP A 1024 -2.45 -22.83 23.75
N LEU A 1025 -2.31 -21.74 24.52
CA LEU A 1025 -1.02 -21.04 24.69
C LEU A 1025 0.06 -21.92 25.35
N VAL A 1026 -0.32 -22.71 26.35
CA VAL A 1026 0.62 -23.58 27.06
C VAL A 1026 1.08 -24.70 26.13
N HIS A 1027 0.15 -25.43 25.52
CA HIS A 1027 0.46 -26.55 24.63
C HIS A 1027 1.24 -26.11 23.38
N SER A 1028 0.80 -25.03 22.74
CA SER A 1028 1.38 -24.53 21.49
C SER A 1028 2.71 -23.82 21.66
N TYR A 1029 2.94 -23.16 22.81
CA TYR A 1029 4.06 -22.22 22.94
C TYR A 1029 4.91 -22.31 24.22
N ALA A 1030 4.47 -22.96 25.31
CA ALA A 1030 5.28 -23.05 26.53
C ALA A 1030 6.67 -23.64 26.27
N HIS A 1031 6.76 -24.67 25.42
CA HIS A 1031 8.03 -25.30 25.02
C HIS A 1031 8.98 -24.37 24.23
N ARG A 1032 8.54 -23.18 23.81
CA ARG A 1032 9.34 -22.16 23.13
C ARG A 1032 9.69 -20.95 24.01
N ILE A 1033 9.09 -20.86 25.20
CA ILE A 1033 9.36 -19.78 26.16
C ILE A 1033 10.74 -19.98 26.76
N VAL A 1034 11.55 -18.93 26.73
CA VAL A 1034 12.92 -18.93 27.27
C VAL A 1034 13.19 -17.64 28.05
N ARG A 1035 14.31 -17.62 28.78
CA ARG A 1035 14.82 -16.42 29.46
C ARG A 1035 14.88 -15.21 28.52
N GLY A 1036 14.12 -14.16 28.81
CA GLY A 1036 14.02 -12.95 27.95
C GLY A 1036 13.04 -13.05 26.77
N THR A 1037 12.15 -14.04 26.72
CA THR A 1037 10.91 -13.97 25.92
C THR A 1037 9.99 -12.89 26.52
N LEU A 1038 9.37 -12.09 25.66
CA LEU A 1038 8.34 -11.13 26.06
C LEU A 1038 6.97 -11.81 25.96
N LEU A 1039 6.18 -11.81 27.03
CA LEU A 1039 4.86 -12.45 27.08
C LEU A 1039 3.81 -11.41 27.49
N PHE A 1040 2.91 -11.10 26.56
CA PHE A 1040 1.78 -10.18 26.77
C PHE A 1040 0.53 -11.01 27.05
N LEU A 1041 -0.14 -10.80 28.18
CA LEU A 1041 -1.35 -11.55 28.56
C LEU A 1041 -2.54 -10.62 28.81
N GLY A 1042 -3.58 -10.80 28.00
CA GLY A 1042 -4.91 -10.27 28.25
C GLY A 1042 -5.65 -11.10 29.30
N ILE A 1043 -6.17 -10.43 30.32
CA ILE A 1043 -6.89 -11.03 31.44
C ILE A 1043 -8.37 -10.56 31.40
N PRO A 1044 -9.35 -11.48 31.35
CA PRO A 1044 -10.78 -11.14 31.42
C PRO A 1044 -11.19 -10.61 32.80
N ASP A 1045 -12.36 -9.95 32.88
CA ASP A 1045 -12.82 -9.26 34.08
C ASP A 1045 -13.60 -10.18 35.04
N GLY A 1046 -12.91 -11.07 35.74
CA GLY A 1046 -13.49 -12.12 36.61
C GLY A 1046 -14.15 -11.64 37.92
N ARG A 1047 -14.57 -10.38 38.00
CA ARG A 1047 -15.18 -9.78 39.20
C ARG A 1047 -16.68 -10.05 39.36
N CYS A 1048 -17.38 -10.43 38.30
CA CYS A 1048 -18.85 -10.35 38.24
C CYS A 1048 -19.59 -11.65 37.88
N SER A 1049 -18.89 -12.72 37.50
CA SER A 1049 -19.48 -14.06 37.36
C SER A 1049 -18.45 -15.15 37.63
N GLU A 1050 -18.90 -16.33 38.07
CA GLU A 1050 -18.02 -17.48 38.32
C GLU A 1050 -17.33 -17.97 37.05
N GLN A 1051 -18.01 -17.94 35.91
CA GLN A 1051 -17.42 -18.29 34.62
C GLN A 1051 -16.27 -17.34 34.27
N GLN A 1052 -16.48 -16.02 34.31
CA GLN A 1052 -15.42 -15.04 34.04
C GLN A 1052 -14.27 -15.13 35.07
N ARG A 1053 -14.57 -15.51 36.31
CA ARG A 1053 -13.55 -15.77 37.35
C ARG A 1053 -12.71 -17.02 37.05
N SER A 1054 -13.32 -18.05 36.48
CA SER A 1054 -12.63 -19.24 35.98
C SER A 1054 -11.74 -18.89 34.79
N GLU A 1055 -12.25 -18.11 33.84
CA GLU A 1055 -11.51 -17.62 32.67
C GLU A 1055 -10.31 -16.70 33.08
N GLU A 1056 -10.49 -15.81 34.05
CA GLU A 1056 -9.40 -15.01 34.65
C GLU A 1056 -8.34 -15.94 35.28
N THR A 1057 -8.79 -16.92 36.04
CA THR A 1057 -7.89 -17.86 36.73
C THR A 1057 -7.10 -18.72 35.73
N ALA A 1058 -7.73 -19.21 34.66
CA ALA A 1058 -7.07 -19.97 33.61
C ALA A 1058 -5.94 -19.18 32.94
N ALA A 1059 -6.23 -17.94 32.51
CA ALA A 1059 -5.22 -17.07 31.89
C ALA A 1059 -4.06 -16.73 32.85
N LEU A 1060 -4.35 -16.48 34.14
CA LEU A 1060 -3.33 -16.27 35.16
C LEU A 1060 -2.50 -17.54 35.44
N MET A 1061 -3.10 -18.74 35.36
CA MET A 1061 -2.38 -20.01 35.52
C MET A 1061 -1.47 -20.31 34.33
N ALA A 1062 -1.90 -20.05 33.10
CA ALA A 1062 -1.02 -20.11 31.93
C ALA A 1062 0.18 -19.16 32.05
N GLY A 1063 -0.06 -17.93 32.54
CA GLY A 1063 1.01 -16.98 32.88
C GLY A 1063 1.97 -17.49 33.97
N ARG A 1064 1.45 -18.15 35.01
CA ARG A 1064 2.28 -18.76 36.07
C ARG A 1064 3.10 -19.95 35.56
N GLN A 1065 2.50 -20.81 34.73
CA GLN A 1065 3.21 -21.93 34.10
C GLN A 1065 4.35 -21.43 33.21
N ALA A 1066 4.08 -20.42 32.37
CA ALA A 1066 5.11 -19.73 31.59
C ALA A 1066 6.19 -19.09 32.48
N HIS A 1067 5.81 -18.45 33.59
CA HIS A 1067 6.77 -17.86 34.54
C HIS A 1067 7.65 -18.90 35.23
N GLY A 1068 7.15 -20.11 35.44
CA GLY A 1068 7.90 -21.23 36.00
C GLY A 1068 9.02 -21.77 35.09
N ILE A 1069 8.98 -21.44 33.79
CA ILE A 1069 10.02 -21.82 32.82
C ILE A 1069 11.22 -20.88 32.98
N GLN A 1070 12.09 -21.23 33.92
CA GLN A 1070 13.26 -20.43 34.28
C GLN A 1070 14.57 -21.18 34.12
N HIS A 1071 15.63 -20.45 33.73
CA HIS A 1071 17.00 -20.92 33.72
C HIS A 1071 17.91 -19.84 34.30
N LEU A 1072 18.77 -20.19 35.28
CA LEU A 1072 19.54 -19.23 36.09
C LEU A 1072 18.65 -18.16 36.77
N LYS A 1073 17.54 -18.60 37.41
CA LYS A 1073 16.54 -17.73 38.06
C LYS A 1073 15.99 -16.61 37.14
N THR A 1074 16.03 -16.85 35.83
CA THR A 1074 15.65 -15.89 34.79
C THR A 1074 14.62 -16.56 33.86
N GLY A 1075 13.47 -15.92 33.65
CA GLY A 1075 12.34 -16.47 32.89
C GLY A 1075 11.87 -15.52 31.78
N PRO A 1076 10.62 -15.63 31.32
CA PRO A 1076 10.00 -14.60 30.49
C PRO A 1076 9.74 -13.31 31.27
N GLU A 1077 9.67 -12.18 30.56
CA GLU A 1077 9.10 -10.94 31.07
C GLU A 1077 7.60 -10.94 30.73
N ILE A 1078 6.75 -10.95 31.76
CA ILE A 1078 5.30 -11.10 31.62
C ILE A 1078 4.61 -9.79 31.99
N LEU A 1079 3.86 -9.23 31.04
CA LEU A 1079 3.02 -8.06 31.22
C LEU A 1079 1.55 -8.47 31.15
N LEU A 1080 0.78 -8.12 32.19
CA LEU A 1080 -0.66 -8.35 32.24
C LEU A 1080 -1.43 -7.09 31.82
N VAL A 1081 -2.51 -7.26 31.06
CA VAL A 1081 -3.49 -6.20 30.77
C VAL A 1081 -4.89 -6.72 31.08
N GLY A 1082 -5.65 -5.99 31.87
CA GLY A 1082 -7.00 -6.42 32.26
C GLY A 1082 -7.70 -5.41 33.18
N SER A 1083 -8.96 -5.69 33.49
CA SER A 1083 -9.82 -4.73 34.21
C SER A 1083 -9.90 -4.96 35.73
N ASN A 1084 -9.58 -6.17 36.20
CA ASN A 1084 -9.57 -6.48 37.62
C ASN A 1084 -8.32 -5.86 38.30
N PRO A 1085 -8.46 -4.94 39.27
CA PRO A 1085 -7.30 -4.33 39.95
C PRO A 1085 -6.35 -5.33 40.61
N SER A 1086 -6.82 -6.54 40.92
CA SER A 1086 -6.00 -7.59 41.52
C SER A 1086 -4.82 -8.03 40.64
N ILE A 1087 -4.87 -7.82 39.31
CA ILE A 1087 -3.75 -8.21 38.42
C ILE A 1087 -2.45 -7.47 38.75
N GLY A 1088 -2.55 -6.22 39.22
CA GLY A 1088 -1.39 -5.40 39.58
C GLY A 1088 -0.62 -5.92 40.81
N THR A 1089 -1.18 -6.86 41.57
CA THR A 1089 -0.57 -7.46 42.76
C THR A 1089 -0.18 -8.93 42.58
N LYS A 1090 -0.32 -9.52 41.38
CA LYS A 1090 -0.07 -10.96 41.14
C LYS A 1090 1.40 -11.37 41.02
N GLY A 1091 2.35 -10.44 41.17
CA GLY A 1091 3.79 -10.74 41.17
C GLY A 1091 4.45 -10.94 39.79
N PHE A 1092 3.81 -10.46 38.72
CA PHE A 1092 4.41 -10.40 37.37
C PHE A 1092 5.19 -9.07 37.16
N ALA A 1093 5.83 -8.88 36.00
CA ALA A 1093 6.73 -7.75 35.77
C ALA A 1093 5.98 -6.40 35.70
N GLU A 1094 4.84 -6.34 35.02
CA GLU A 1094 3.94 -5.19 35.05
C GLU A 1094 2.47 -5.63 34.91
N GLY A 1095 1.55 -4.88 35.51
CA GLY A 1095 0.10 -5.04 35.33
C GLY A 1095 -0.56 -3.69 34.98
N ILE A 1096 -1.15 -3.62 33.78
CA ILE A 1096 -1.89 -2.45 33.30
C ILE A 1096 -3.39 -2.66 33.59
N VAL A 1097 -3.90 -1.93 34.59
CA VAL A 1097 -5.31 -1.99 34.99
C VAL A 1097 -6.15 -1.04 34.12
N LEU A 1098 -7.11 -1.59 33.39
CA LEU A 1098 -8.03 -0.83 32.54
C LEU A 1098 -9.32 -0.45 33.30
N PRO A 1099 -9.91 0.73 33.04
CA PRO A 1099 -11.18 1.13 33.65
C PRO A 1099 -12.32 0.25 33.12
N SER A 1100 -13.06 -0.37 34.03
CA SER A 1100 -14.25 -1.18 33.75
C SER A 1100 -15.25 -1.04 34.90
N PRO A 1101 -16.49 -0.64 34.64
CA PRO A 1101 -17.51 -0.44 35.67
C PRO A 1101 -17.96 -1.80 36.24
N VAL A 1102 -18.24 -1.81 37.54
CA VAL A 1102 -18.90 -2.93 38.22
C VAL A 1102 -20.35 -2.52 38.41
N HIS A 1103 -21.30 -3.28 37.88
CA HIS A 1103 -22.72 -3.01 38.07
C HIS A 1103 -23.22 -3.61 39.39
N LYS A 1104 -24.31 -3.08 39.96
CA LYS A 1104 -24.85 -3.51 41.27
C LYS A 1104 -25.12 -5.02 41.36
N ALA A 1105 -25.55 -5.66 40.28
CA ALA A 1105 -25.74 -7.11 40.22
C ALA A 1105 -24.45 -7.96 40.38
N CYS A 1106 -23.25 -7.34 40.41
CA CYS A 1106 -22.02 -8.04 40.81
C CYS A 1106 -21.83 -8.10 42.33
N GLU A 1107 -22.48 -7.21 43.08
CA GLU A 1107 -22.38 -7.11 44.54
C GLU A 1107 -23.41 -8.01 45.23
N GLU A 1108 -24.56 -8.23 44.56
CA GLU A 1108 -25.61 -9.17 44.97
C GLU A 1108 -25.29 -10.62 44.54
N PHE A 1109 -24.32 -11.25 45.21
CA PHE A 1109 -24.09 -12.71 45.09
C PHE A 1109 -25.37 -13.48 45.45
N GLY A 1110 -26.02 -14.17 44.50
CA GLY A 1110 -27.17 -15.01 44.88
C GLY A 1110 -27.91 -15.83 43.82
N THR A 1111 -28.08 -15.37 42.57
CA THR A 1111 -28.95 -16.10 41.60
C THR A 1111 -28.32 -16.27 40.23
N ASP A 1112 -27.93 -17.50 39.92
CA ASP A 1112 -27.32 -17.92 38.65
C ASP A 1112 -28.37 -18.05 37.52
N ARG A 1113 -29.00 -16.94 37.10
CA ARG A 1113 -29.97 -16.95 35.99
C ARG A 1113 -29.24 -16.96 34.65
N GLN A 1114 -29.77 -17.71 33.68
CA GLN A 1114 -29.12 -17.90 32.39
C GLN A 1114 -28.96 -16.60 31.57
N GLY A 1115 -29.82 -15.59 31.79
CA GLY A 1115 -29.66 -14.25 31.20
C GLY A 1115 -28.44 -13.49 31.72
N ASP A 1116 -28.03 -13.71 32.98
CA ASP A 1116 -26.90 -13.01 33.60
C ASP A 1116 -25.56 -13.56 33.06
N LYS A 1117 -25.49 -14.86 32.76
CA LYS A 1117 -24.33 -15.49 32.08
C LYS A 1117 -24.08 -14.90 30.70
N ILE A 1118 -25.14 -14.66 29.94
CA ILE A 1118 -25.03 -14.14 28.56
C ILE A 1118 -24.71 -12.65 28.56
N MET A 1119 -25.28 -11.88 29.50
CA MET A 1119 -24.88 -10.50 29.75
C MET A 1119 -23.37 -10.37 30.04
N GLU A 1120 -22.83 -11.22 30.93
CA GLU A 1120 -21.41 -11.21 31.28
C GLU A 1120 -20.49 -11.70 30.14
N SER A 1121 -20.93 -12.69 29.35
CA SER A 1121 -20.25 -13.11 28.12
C SER A 1121 -20.16 -11.95 27.10
N LEU A 1122 -21.28 -11.25 26.86
CA LEU A 1122 -21.33 -10.09 25.97
C LEU A 1122 -20.49 -8.92 26.50
N ARG A 1123 -20.46 -8.70 27.82
CA ARG A 1123 -19.60 -7.69 28.44
C ARG A 1123 -18.12 -7.95 28.16
N GLU A 1124 -17.65 -9.19 28.28
CA GLU A 1124 -16.25 -9.53 27.98
C GLU A 1124 -15.98 -9.48 26.46
N SER A 1125 -16.87 -10.02 25.62
CA SER A 1125 -16.66 -10.05 24.17
C SER A 1125 -16.79 -8.70 23.47
N ARG A 1126 -17.69 -7.83 23.91
CA ARG A 1126 -17.94 -6.49 23.33
C ARG A 1126 -17.14 -5.38 23.99
N PHE A 1127 -16.86 -5.47 25.30
CA PHE A 1127 -16.27 -4.36 26.05
C PHE A 1127 -14.96 -4.69 26.77
N GLY A 1128 -14.81 -5.89 27.36
CA GLY A 1128 -13.60 -6.30 28.07
C GLY A 1128 -12.41 -6.46 27.13
N SER A 1129 -12.52 -7.44 26.24
CA SER A 1129 -11.55 -7.72 25.17
C SER A 1129 -11.32 -6.54 24.23
N PHE A 1130 -12.34 -5.74 23.92
CA PHE A 1130 -12.18 -4.54 23.10
C PHE A 1130 -11.32 -3.44 23.79
N ARG A 1131 -11.49 -3.21 25.11
CA ARG A 1131 -10.59 -2.31 25.87
C ARG A 1131 -9.14 -2.81 25.83
N ARG A 1132 -8.92 -4.13 25.97
CA ARG A 1132 -7.58 -4.71 25.90
C ARG A 1132 -6.96 -4.61 24.51
N LEU A 1133 -7.75 -4.79 23.44
CA LEU A 1133 -7.31 -4.55 22.05
C LEU A 1133 -6.83 -3.10 21.85
N LEU A 1134 -7.61 -2.10 22.29
CA LEU A 1134 -7.24 -0.69 22.18
C LEU A 1134 -5.96 -0.35 22.97
N ALA A 1135 -5.81 -0.87 24.18
CA ALA A 1135 -4.61 -0.69 24.99
C ALA A 1135 -3.38 -1.36 24.33
N SER A 1136 -3.56 -2.57 23.78
CA SER A 1136 -2.53 -3.32 23.06
C SER A 1136 -2.05 -2.57 21.81
N TYR A 1137 -2.96 -1.93 21.05
CA TYR A 1137 -2.55 -1.13 19.90
C TYR A 1137 -1.63 0.03 20.28
N ILE A 1138 -1.97 0.81 21.32
CA ILE A 1138 -1.14 1.91 21.82
C ILE A 1138 0.22 1.39 22.33
N PHE A 1139 0.21 0.25 23.04
CA PHE A 1139 1.41 -0.39 23.55
C PHE A 1139 2.38 -0.79 22.43
N PHE A 1140 1.91 -1.57 21.44
CA PHE A 1140 2.76 -2.07 20.37
C PHE A 1140 3.12 -1.00 19.33
N TRP A 1141 2.26 0.00 19.09
CA TRP A 1141 2.62 1.20 18.32
C TRP A 1141 3.80 1.93 18.99
N SER A 1142 3.73 2.18 20.30
CA SER A 1142 4.81 2.81 21.07
C SER A 1142 6.11 2.00 20.99
N MET A 1143 6.02 0.68 21.10
CA MET A 1143 7.14 -0.25 20.93
C MET A 1143 7.79 -0.14 19.55
N ALA A 1144 7.00 -0.22 18.47
CA ALA A 1144 7.49 -0.15 17.10
C ALA A 1144 8.05 1.24 16.74
N GLN A 1145 7.36 2.32 17.15
CA GLN A 1145 7.83 3.70 16.98
C GLN A 1145 9.18 3.92 17.67
N THR A 1146 9.38 3.36 18.87
CA THR A 1146 10.67 3.44 19.59
C THR A 1146 11.79 2.79 18.76
N VAL A 1147 11.58 1.56 18.28
CA VAL A 1147 12.58 0.82 17.48
C VAL A 1147 12.88 1.54 16.16
N ALA A 1148 11.85 1.98 15.46
CA ALA A 1148 11.96 2.68 14.19
C ALA A 1148 12.51 4.12 14.29
N SER A 1149 12.56 4.71 15.49
CA SER A 1149 13.11 6.05 15.70
C SER A 1149 14.64 6.10 15.78
N LEU A 1150 15.31 4.96 15.96
CA LEU A 1150 16.76 4.93 16.13
C LEU A 1150 17.49 5.33 14.81
N PRO A 1151 18.42 6.30 14.84
CA PRO A 1151 19.23 6.64 13.67
C PRO A 1151 19.92 5.42 13.06
N LEU A 1152 20.10 5.42 11.73
CA LEU A 1152 20.62 4.31 10.91
C LEU A 1152 19.74 3.04 10.84
N LEU A 1153 18.84 2.82 11.80
CA LEU A 1153 17.86 1.71 11.79
C LEU A 1153 16.42 2.19 11.54
N LYS A 1154 16.23 3.42 11.06
CA LYS A 1154 14.91 3.98 10.74
C LYS A 1154 14.21 3.20 9.62
N TYR A 1155 12.94 2.87 9.83
CA TYR A 1155 12.05 2.26 8.84
C TYR A 1155 10.60 2.71 9.08
N GLU A 1156 9.66 2.40 8.18
CA GLU A 1156 8.24 2.60 8.47
C GLU A 1156 7.63 1.40 9.17
N PHE A 1157 7.13 1.60 10.38
CA PHE A 1157 6.34 0.57 11.08
C PHE A 1157 4.89 0.49 10.58
N TRP A 1158 4.38 1.44 9.80
CA TRP A 1158 2.97 1.46 9.39
C TRP A 1158 2.68 0.82 8.02
N LYS A 1159 3.70 0.17 7.42
CA LYS A 1159 3.63 -0.51 6.13
C LYS A 1159 4.59 -1.71 6.10
N SER A 1160 4.32 -2.70 5.25
CA SER A 1160 5.16 -3.89 5.03
C SER A 1160 5.89 -3.86 3.67
N GLN A 1161 6.41 -5.02 3.23
CA GLN A 1161 7.01 -5.17 1.88
C GLN A 1161 6.00 -5.73 0.86
N SER A 1162 5.12 -6.65 1.26
CA SER A 1162 4.04 -7.19 0.43
C SER A 1162 2.84 -6.24 0.37
N ARG A 1163 2.58 -5.56 1.49
CA ARG A 1163 1.58 -4.53 1.71
C ARG A 1163 0.15 -4.94 1.34
N THR A 1164 -0.24 -6.13 1.76
CA THR A 1164 -1.54 -6.76 1.50
C THR A 1164 -2.64 -6.22 2.42
N LYS A 1165 -2.86 -4.89 2.44
CA LYS A 1165 -3.99 -4.31 3.16
C LYS A 1165 -5.33 -4.72 2.53
N VAL A 1166 -5.37 -4.71 1.20
CA VAL A 1166 -6.45 -5.28 0.39
C VAL A 1166 -5.88 -6.54 -0.24
N MET A 1167 -6.53 -7.69 -0.05
CA MET A 1167 -6.19 -8.88 -0.85
C MET A 1167 -6.67 -8.66 -2.28
N THR A 1168 -5.71 -8.42 -3.17
CA THR A 1168 -5.88 -8.19 -4.61
C THR A 1168 -5.58 -9.44 -5.44
N THR A 1169 -4.89 -10.43 -4.88
CA THR A 1169 -4.63 -11.71 -5.54
C THR A 1169 -5.87 -12.59 -5.52
N ALA A 1170 -6.27 -13.12 -6.68
CA ALA A 1170 -7.31 -14.12 -6.76
C ALA A 1170 -6.93 -15.40 -6.00
N ALA A 1171 -7.94 -16.12 -5.49
CA ALA A 1171 -7.76 -17.55 -5.26
C ALA A 1171 -7.50 -18.25 -6.61
N PRO A 1172 -6.78 -19.38 -6.66
CA PRO A 1172 -6.58 -20.15 -7.90
C PRO A 1172 -7.86 -20.80 -8.45
N VAL A 1173 -9.01 -20.51 -7.84
CA VAL A 1173 -10.35 -20.71 -8.40
C VAL A 1173 -10.48 -19.84 -9.65
N SER A 1174 -10.43 -20.46 -10.83
CA SER A 1174 -10.60 -19.79 -12.11
C SER A 1174 -11.98 -19.12 -12.19
N ALA A 1175 -12.02 -17.82 -11.90
CA ALA A 1175 -13.21 -16.98 -12.01
C ALA A 1175 -13.71 -16.87 -13.46
N ALA A 1176 -12.91 -17.26 -14.45
CA ALA A 1176 -13.33 -17.38 -15.84
C ALA A 1176 -14.51 -18.37 -16.07
N LYS A 1177 -14.88 -19.19 -15.08
CA LYS A 1177 -16.10 -20.03 -15.06
C LYS A 1177 -17.31 -19.41 -14.32
N LEU A 1178 -17.16 -18.24 -13.72
CA LEU A 1178 -18.22 -17.52 -13.00
C LEU A 1178 -18.45 -16.11 -13.57
N ASP A 1179 -17.42 -15.48 -14.14
CA ASP A 1179 -17.50 -14.18 -14.84
C ASP A 1179 -18.13 -14.31 -16.25
N ARG A 1180 -18.31 -15.55 -16.75
CA ARG A 1180 -19.15 -15.84 -17.92
C ARG A 1180 -20.04 -17.06 -17.67
N PRO A 1181 -21.22 -16.86 -17.04
CA PRO A 1181 -22.32 -17.76 -17.31
C PRO A 1181 -22.78 -17.51 -18.75
N GLU A 1182 -22.18 -18.22 -19.71
CA GLU A 1182 -22.99 -18.63 -20.86
C GLU A 1182 -24.23 -19.34 -20.27
N ARG A 1183 -25.43 -19.11 -20.83
CA ARG A 1183 -26.67 -19.68 -20.28
C ARG A 1183 -26.59 -21.20 -20.10
N ASP A 1184 -25.74 -21.84 -20.89
CA ASP A 1184 -25.48 -23.27 -20.87
C ASP A 1184 -24.55 -23.71 -19.70
N GLU A 1185 -23.66 -22.86 -19.16
CA GLU A 1185 -22.85 -23.21 -17.97
C GLU A 1185 -23.65 -23.09 -16.65
N VAL A 1186 -24.64 -22.18 -16.57
CA VAL A 1186 -25.58 -22.14 -15.42
C VAL A 1186 -26.41 -23.43 -15.33
N SER A 1187 -26.66 -24.08 -16.46
CA SER A 1187 -27.38 -25.37 -16.49
C SER A 1187 -26.64 -26.48 -15.73
N VAL A 1188 -25.31 -26.39 -15.60
CA VAL A 1188 -24.47 -27.35 -14.86
C VAL A 1188 -24.68 -27.24 -13.33
N LEU A 1189 -25.02 -26.06 -12.83
CA LEU A 1189 -25.26 -25.83 -11.40
C LEU A 1189 -26.67 -26.22 -10.94
N HIS A 1190 -27.58 -26.64 -11.82
CA HIS A 1190 -28.93 -27.12 -11.48
C HIS A 1190 -29.70 -26.24 -10.45
N LEU A 1191 -29.51 -24.91 -10.47
CA LEU A 1191 -30.09 -23.96 -9.50
C LEU A 1191 -31.60 -24.16 -9.20
N PRO A 1192 -32.46 -24.50 -10.18
CA PRO A 1192 -33.89 -24.79 -9.91
C PRO A 1192 -34.15 -25.99 -8.98
N VAL A 1193 -33.20 -26.93 -8.85
CA VAL A 1193 -33.29 -28.05 -7.89
C VAL A 1193 -33.04 -27.56 -6.47
N TYR A 1194 -32.11 -26.62 -6.29
CA TYR A 1194 -31.74 -26.05 -4.99
C TYR A 1194 -32.79 -25.06 -4.47
N ALA A 1195 -33.42 -24.28 -5.35
CA ALA A 1195 -34.53 -23.40 -4.99
C ALA A 1195 -35.69 -24.17 -4.31
N ASN A 1196 -35.95 -25.42 -4.70
CA ASN A 1196 -37.06 -26.22 -4.16
C ASN A 1196 -36.80 -26.90 -2.80
N ARG A 1197 -35.66 -26.64 -2.13
CA ARG A 1197 -35.27 -27.32 -0.87
C ARG A 1197 -36.15 -27.05 0.35
N ASP A 1198 -37.05 -26.07 0.32
CA ASP A 1198 -38.04 -25.85 1.41
C ASP A 1198 -39.16 -26.92 1.46
N GLN A 1199 -39.21 -27.87 0.50
CA GLN A 1199 -40.23 -28.94 0.48
C GLN A 1199 -39.84 -30.23 1.22
N SER A 1200 -38.68 -30.29 1.89
CA SER A 1200 -38.20 -31.46 2.67
C SER A 1200 -38.11 -31.21 4.17
#